data_AF-A0A9V1GJS1-F1
#
_entry.id   AF-A0A9V1GJS1-F1
#
_cell.length_a   1.000
_cell.length_b   1.000
_cell.length_c   1.000
_cell.angle_alpha   90.00
_cell.angle_beta   90.00
_cell.angle_gamma   90.00
#
_symmetry.space_group_name_H-M   'P 1'
#
loop_
_entity.id
_entity.type
_entity.pdbx_description
1 polymer ?
#
loop_
_entity_poly.entity_id
_entity_poly.type
_entity_poly.pdbx_seq_one_letter_code
_entity_poly.pdbx_strand_id
1 'polypeptide(L)'
;MLNKNILLLYLQISLLGITLGGNVLIWPMEGSHWLNIKIIIDELIEKEHNVTVLVASGALFITPTSTPSLTFEIYKVAFGKERIEGLIKDFVLTWMEKRPSPSTIWRFYQDIAKVIKDFHMVSREICDGVLKNQKLMDKLKKSKFEVLISDPVFPCGDIVALKLGIPFMYSLRFSPASTVEKHCGKVPFPPSYVPATLSELTDQMSFTDRIRNFISYSLQDYMFNTLWKSWDSYYSKALDGSHWLNIELILEELIQRNHNVTVLASSATLFINSNPDSPVNFEVIPISYKSSNIDSLIEHMIMLWIDHRPTPLTLWTFYKELGKFLDAAFRMNIQICDGVLNNTKLLARLQEGGFDVLLADPVTVCGDLVALKLGIPFVYTLRFSPASTVERHCGKIPAPASYVPAALSELTDHMTFGERVKNTISYLLQDYIFESYWGEWNSYYSKVLGRPTTLCEVMGKAEIWLIRTYWDFEFPRPYLPNFEFVGGLHCKPAKPLPKVLWRYKGKKPATLGANTRLYDWIPQNDLLGHPKTKAFITHGGTNGIYEAIYHGVPMVGVPMFADQPDNIAHMKAKGAAVEVNINTMTSEDLLNALRTVINEPSYKENATRLSRIQHDQPVKPLDRAVFWIEFVMRHKGAKHLRPAAHDLTWFQYHSFDVIGFLLVCVATAIFLVTKCCLFSCQKLGKTGKKKKRE
;
A
#
# COMPACT_ATOMS: atom_id res chain seq x y z
N MET A 1 -46.98 -18.76 39.67
CA MET A 1 -45.96 -17.76 40.11
C MET A 1 -44.52 -18.24 39.91
N LEU A 2 -44.21 -19.53 39.98
CA LEU A 2 -42.85 -20.07 39.83
C LEU A 2 -42.15 -19.70 38.49
N ASN A 3 -42.87 -19.71 37.37
CA ASN A 3 -42.28 -19.45 36.04
C ASN A 3 -41.86 -17.99 35.77
N LYS A 4 -42.49 -17.00 36.43
CA LYS A 4 -42.10 -15.58 36.25
C LYS A 4 -40.83 -15.24 37.01
N ASN A 5 -40.61 -15.87 38.18
CA ASN A 5 -39.41 -15.66 38.99
C ASN A 5 -38.17 -16.28 38.33
N ILE A 6 -38.32 -17.42 37.65
CA ILE A 6 -37.22 -18.05 36.89
C ILE A 6 -36.81 -17.16 35.71
N LEU A 7 -37.77 -16.55 35.00
CA LEU A 7 -37.47 -15.65 33.89
C LEU A 7 -36.76 -14.37 34.37
N LEU A 8 -37.15 -13.82 35.52
CA LEU A 8 -36.50 -12.68 36.16
C LEU A 8 -35.08 -13.01 36.63
N LEU A 9 -34.86 -14.23 37.14
CA LEU A 9 -33.54 -14.70 37.54
C LEU A 9 -32.61 -14.85 36.32
N TYR A 10 -33.10 -15.44 35.22
CA TYR A 10 -32.36 -15.52 33.96
C TYR A 10 -32.05 -14.13 33.38
N LEU A 11 -32.99 -13.19 33.49
CA LEU A 11 -32.80 -11.81 33.05
C LEU A 11 -31.74 -11.10 33.91
N GLN A 12 -31.74 -11.30 35.23
CA GLN A 12 -30.72 -10.75 36.14
C GLN A 12 -29.34 -11.38 35.93
N ILE A 13 -29.26 -12.68 35.69
CA ILE A 13 -28.00 -13.38 35.36
C ILE A 13 -27.48 -12.94 33.97
N SER A 14 -28.36 -12.60 33.02
CA SER A 14 -27.95 -12.05 31.73
C SER A 14 -27.51 -10.58 31.77
N LEU A 15 -27.89 -9.85 32.84
CA LEU A 15 -27.50 -8.45 33.08
C LEU A 15 -26.24 -8.33 33.95
N LEU A 16 -25.94 -9.35 34.75
CA LEU A 16 -24.65 -9.52 35.41
C LEU A 16 -23.68 -10.15 34.40
N GLY A 17 -23.00 -9.31 33.63
CA GLY A 17 -21.91 -9.79 32.77
C GLY A 17 -20.95 -10.64 33.59
N ILE A 18 -20.79 -11.90 33.20
CA ILE A 18 -19.80 -12.79 33.78
C ILE A 18 -18.43 -12.21 33.39
N THR A 19 -17.72 -11.57 34.31
CA THR A 19 -16.31 -11.23 34.10
C THR A 19 -15.52 -12.52 34.24
N LEU A 20 -15.29 -13.20 33.12
CA LEU A 20 -14.32 -14.29 33.08
C LEU A 20 -12.92 -13.69 33.25
N GLY A 21 -12.12 -14.24 34.18
CA GLY A 21 -10.75 -13.81 34.42
C GLY A 21 -9.91 -13.91 33.15
N GLY A 22 -9.51 -12.75 32.63
CA GLY A 22 -8.72 -12.57 31.41
C GLY A 22 -7.22 -12.38 31.65
N ASN A 23 -6.39 -12.72 30.67
CA ASN A 23 -4.93 -12.48 30.72
C ASN A 23 -4.59 -11.09 30.18
N VAL A 24 -4.03 -10.21 31.01
CA VAL A 24 -3.68 -8.83 30.66
C VAL A 24 -2.17 -8.65 30.59
N LEU A 25 -1.69 -8.04 29.51
CA LEU A 25 -0.28 -7.70 29.33
C LEU A 25 -0.05 -6.20 29.61
N ILE A 26 0.98 -5.86 30.35
CA ILE A 26 1.33 -4.47 30.68
C ILE A 26 2.66 -4.11 30.02
N TRP A 27 2.65 -3.01 29.26
CA TRP A 27 3.83 -2.31 28.76
C TRP A 27 4.07 -1.06 29.63
N PRO A 28 4.98 -1.12 30.61
CA PRO A 28 5.09 -0.08 31.63
C PRO A 28 5.99 1.09 31.22
N MET A 29 5.84 2.19 31.95
CA MET A 29 6.71 3.38 31.93
C MET A 29 7.20 3.69 33.34
N GLU A 30 8.36 4.31 33.47
CA GLU A 30 9.03 4.57 34.75
C GLU A 30 8.38 5.68 35.61
N GLY A 31 8.69 5.67 36.90
CA GLY A 31 8.37 6.77 37.82
C GLY A 31 6.88 6.94 38.10
N SER A 32 6.38 8.18 37.99
CA SER A 32 4.98 8.50 38.31
C SER A 32 3.97 7.84 37.37
N HIS A 33 4.37 7.48 36.15
CA HIS A 33 3.54 6.76 35.19
C HIS A 33 3.32 5.31 35.64
N TRP A 34 4.34 4.68 36.24
CA TRP A 34 4.22 3.35 36.85
C TRP A 34 3.19 3.31 37.97
N LEU A 35 3.16 4.33 38.83
CA LEU A 35 2.23 4.39 39.96
C LEU A 35 0.76 4.39 39.49
N ASN A 36 0.46 5.08 38.39
CA ASN A 36 -0.89 5.09 37.81
C ASN A 36 -1.29 3.70 37.29
N ILE A 37 -0.40 3.05 36.53
CA ILE A 37 -0.64 1.71 36.01
C ILE A 37 -0.76 0.68 37.14
N LYS A 38 0.04 0.83 38.21
CA LYS A 38 0.00 -0.07 39.36
C LYS A 38 -1.39 -0.12 40.02
N ILE A 39 -2.06 1.02 40.16
CA ILE A 39 -3.43 1.06 40.71
C ILE A 39 -4.40 0.27 39.81
N ILE A 40 -4.25 0.36 38.48
CA ILE A 40 -5.05 -0.42 37.53
C ILE A 40 -4.74 -1.91 37.65
N ILE A 41 -3.46 -2.29 37.81
CA ILE A 41 -3.03 -3.67 38.01
C ILE A 41 -3.67 -4.26 39.28
N ASP A 42 -3.61 -3.52 40.39
CA ASP A 42 -4.14 -3.98 41.68
C ASP A 42 -5.66 -4.27 41.57
N GLU A 43 -6.43 -3.38 40.93
CA GLU A 43 -7.87 -3.58 40.70
C GLU A 43 -8.15 -4.74 39.72
N LEU A 44 -7.33 -4.93 38.68
CA LEU A 44 -7.46 -6.06 37.76
C LEU A 44 -7.25 -7.40 38.48
N ILE A 45 -6.28 -7.45 39.39
CA ILE A 45 -6.02 -8.62 40.23
C ILE A 45 -7.20 -8.90 41.18
N GLU A 46 -7.75 -7.86 41.80
CA GLU A 46 -8.96 -7.99 42.65
C GLU A 46 -10.17 -8.53 41.87
N LYS A 47 -10.27 -8.22 40.57
CA LYS A 47 -11.28 -8.75 39.65
C LYS A 47 -10.90 -10.09 39.02
N GLU A 48 -9.95 -10.81 39.60
CA GLU A 48 -9.53 -12.16 39.18
C GLU A 48 -8.89 -12.22 37.77
N HIS A 49 -8.32 -11.12 37.26
CA HIS A 49 -7.50 -11.15 36.05
C HIS A 49 -6.06 -11.56 36.34
N ASN A 50 -5.44 -12.28 35.40
CA ASN A 50 -4.01 -12.57 35.45
C ASN A 50 -3.25 -11.46 34.73
N VAL A 51 -2.33 -10.79 35.42
CA VAL A 51 -1.58 -9.67 34.88
C VAL A 51 -0.13 -10.05 34.68
N THR A 52 0.43 -9.76 33.50
CA THR A 52 1.87 -9.90 33.21
C THR A 52 2.46 -8.55 32.87
N VAL A 53 3.54 -8.15 33.54
CA VAL A 53 4.24 -6.88 33.32
C VAL A 53 5.57 -7.13 32.62
N LEU A 54 5.77 -6.52 31.45
CA LEU A 54 7.05 -6.58 30.73
C LEU A 54 8.05 -5.59 31.33
N VAL A 55 9.13 -6.08 31.92
CA VAL A 55 10.11 -5.21 32.61
C VAL A 55 11.47 -5.32 31.94
N ALA A 56 11.99 -4.19 31.46
CA ALA A 56 13.36 -4.11 30.98
C ALA A 56 14.34 -4.31 32.15
N SER A 57 15.44 -5.04 31.94
CA SER A 57 16.45 -5.30 32.99
C SER A 57 17.09 -4.03 33.56
N GLY A 58 17.08 -2.93 32.80
CA GLY A 58 17.53 -1.60 33.22
C GLY A 58 16.46 -0.75 33.91
N ALA A 59 15.29 -1.30 34.23
CA ALA A 59 14.20 -0.57 34.88
C ALA A 59 14.58 -0.04 36.27
N LEU A 60 14.15 1.18 36.60
CA LEU A 60 14.60 1.90 37.80
C LEU A 60 13.59 1.81 38.96
N PHE A 61 12.31 2.11 38.71
CA PHE A 61 11.28 2.22 39.75
C PHE A 61 10.36 0.99 39.86
N ILE A 62 10.41 0.08 38.88
CA ILE A 62 9.59 -1.13 38.87
C ILE A 62 10.34 -2.22 39.64
N THR A 63 9.81 -2.61 40.80
CA THR A 63 10.35 -3.70 41.61
C THR A 63 9.51 -4.96 41.40
N PRO A 64 10.08 -6.02 40.77
CA PRO A 64 9.35 -7.26 40.55
C PRO A 64 8.95 -7.90 41.87
N THR A 65 7.66 -8.19 42.03
CA THR A 65 7.12 -8.95 43.16
C THR A 65 6.10 -9.94 42.61
N SER A 66 6.32 -11.24 42.81
CA SER A 66 5.47 -12.27 42.21
C SER A 66 4.35 -12.67 43.17
N THR A 67 3.11 -12.57 42.71
CA THR A 67 1.93 -13.16 43.34
C THR A 67 1.24 -14.10 42.33
N PRO A 68 0.32 -14.99 42.73
CA PRO A 68 -0.31 -15.93 41.80
C PRO A 68 -0.97 -15.27 40.58
N SER A 69 -1.49 -14.05 40.73
CA SER A 69 -2.18 -13.30 39.68
C SER A 69 -1.33 -12.19 39.05
N LEU A 70 -0.07 -11.99 39.48
CA LEU A 70 0.85 -10.97 38.96
C LEU A 70 2.22 -11.56 38.61
N THR A 71 2.51 -11.60 37.32
CA THR A 71 3.78 -12.08 36.77
C THR A 71 4.61 -10.91 36.25
N PHE A 72 5.90 -10.87 36.60
CA PHE A 72 6.85 -9.93 36.03
C PHE A 72 7.76 -10.67 35.04
N GLU A 73 7.69 -10.30 33.77
CA GLU A 73 8.49 -10.89 32.70
C GLU A 73 9.67 -9.96 32.39
N ILE A 74 10.84 -10.30 32.94
CA ILE A 74 12.03 -9.47 32.83
C ILE A 74 12.80 -9.83 31.54
N TYR A 75 13.07 -8.84 30.70
CA TYR A 75 13.85 -9.02 29.48
C TYR A 75 15.10 -8.13 29.46
N LYS A 76 16.17 -8.64 28.83
CA LYS A 76 17.48 -7.99 28.83
C LYS A 76 17.52 -6.83 27.85
N VAL A 77 18.01 -5.68 28.32
CA VAL A 77 18.34 -4.51 27.50
C VAL A 77 19.84 -4.19 27.59
N ALA A 78 20.36 -3.40 26.64
CA ALA A 78 21.79 -3.13 26.50
C ALA A 78 22.35 -2.11 27.51
N PHE A 79 21.51 -1.52 28.35
CA PHE A 79 21.88 -0.48 29.31
C PHE A 79 21.46 -0.86 30.74
N GLY A 80 22.18 -0.29 31.71
CA GLY A 80 21.89 -0.41 33.15
C GLY A 80 20.97 0.69 33.67
N LYS A 81 20.56 0.57 34.93
CA LYS A 81 19.65 1.51 35.60
C LYS A 81 20.18 2.94 35.64
N GLU A 82 21.50 3.09 35.63
CA GLU A 82 22.22 4.37 35.66
C GLU A 82 21.88 5.23 34.43
N ARG A 83 21.61 4.60 33.27
CA ARG A 83 21.25 5.34 32.04
C ARG A 83 19.85 5.96 32.14
N ILE A 84 18.90 5.26 32.75
CA ILE A 84 17.55 5.80 33.00
C ILE A 84 17.60 6.90 34.07
N GLU A 85 18.37 6.67 35.13
CA GLU A 85 18.59 7.66 36.19
C GLU A 85 19.22 8.95 35.64
N GLY A 86 20.26 8.82 34.80
CA GLY A 86 20.90 9.95 34.13
C GLY A 86 19.94 10.74 33.23
N LEU A 87 19.12 10.05 32.44
CA LEU A 87 18.10 10.71 31.59
C LEU A 87 17.07 11.50 32.41
N ILE A 88 16.59 10.93 33.51
CA ILE A 88 15.64 11.60 34.40
C ILE A 88 16.31 12.82 35.04
N LYS A 89 17.56 12.68 35.49
CA LYS A 89 18.34 13.78 36.05
C LYS A 89 18.55 14.90 35.04
N ASP A 90 18.94 14.58 33.81
CA ASP A 90 19.13 15.57 32.74
C ASP A 90 17.83 16.27 32.35
N PHE A 91 16.71 15.54 32.33
CA PHE A 91 15.38 16.12 32.13
C PHE A 91 15.04 17.12 33.24
N VAL A 92 15.21 16.74 34.51
CA VAL A 92 14.93 17.59 35.67
C VAL A 92 15.85 18.81 35.70
N LEU A 93 17.16 18.64 35.49
CA LEU A 93 18.13 19.75 35.48
C LEU A 93 17.85 20.73 34.34
N THR A 94 17.61 20.22 33.13
CA THR A 94 17.23 21.07 31.98
C THR A 94 15.98 21.88 32.29
N TRP A 95 15.01 21.29 33.01
CA TRP A 95 13.79 21.96 33.40
C TRP A 95 13.99 23.04 34.48
N MET A 96 14.82 22.74 35.49
CA MET A 96 15.07 23.64 36.63
C MET A 96 15.98 24.81 36.25
N GLU A 97 17.05 24.55 35.50
CA GLU A 97 18.08 25.55 35.19
C GLU A 97 17.72 26.44 33.99
N LYS A 98 16.96 25.90 33.03
CA LYS A 98 16.67 26.58 31.75
C LYS A 98 15.19 26.94 31.58
N ARG A 99 14.50 27.18 32.71
CA ARG A 99 13.06 27.46 32.74
C ARG A 99 12.64 28.45 31.64
N PRO A 100 11.64 28.10 30.80
CA PRO A 100 11.29 28.92 29.65
C PRO A 100 10.62 30.23 30.08
N SER A 101 11.07 31.35 29.49
CA SER A 101 10.39 32.65 29.47
C SER A 101 10.00 32.99 28.03
N PRO A 102 9.16 34.01 27.76
CA PRO A 102 8.81 34.40 26.39
C PRO A 102 10.02 34.59 25.46
N SER A 103 11.15 35.10 25.99
CA SER A 103 12.37 35.35 25.20
C SER A 103 13.33 34.15 25.14
N THR A 104 13.20 33.17 26.04
CA THR A 104 14.09 32.00 26.10
C THR A 104 13.41 30.68 25.67
N ILE A 105 12.09 30.70 25.42
CA ILE A 105 11.29 29.51 25.12
C ILE A 105 11.84 28.69 23.95
N TRP A 106 12.40 29.35 22.93
CA TRP A 106 13.00 28.66 21.79
C TRP A 106 14.30 27.92 22.16
N ARG A 107 15.17 28.55 22.96
CA ARG A 107 16.41 27.90 23.46
C ARG A 107 16.08 26.72 24.36
N PHE A 108 15.05 26.86 25.20
CA PHE A 108 14.55 25.77 26.02
C PHE A 108 14.07 24.59 25.16
N TYR A 109 13.29 24.82 24.09
CA TYR A 109 12.87 23.74 23.18
C TYR A 109 14.06 23.06 22.50
N GLN A 110 15.11 23.79 22.14
CA GLN A 110 16.31 23.21 21.54
C GLN A 110 17.06 22.30 22.52
N ASP A 111 17.12 22.67 23.80
CA ASP A 111 17.81 21.87 24.82
C ASP A 111 16.98 20.67 25.27
N ILE A 112 15.67 20.83 25.47
CA ILE A 112 14.79 19.71 25.83
C ILE A 112 14.65 18.69 24.69
N ALA A 113 14.74 19.12 23.42
CA ALA A 113 14.74 18.22 22.26
C ALA A 113 15.91 17.23 22.29
N LYS A 114 17.07 17.61 22.83
CA LYS A 114 18.23 16.70 22.98
C LYS A 114 17.91 15.59 23.98
N VAL A 115 17.35 15.96 25.14
CA VAL A 115 16.94 15.00 26.18
C VAL A 115 15.83 14.08 25.69
N ILE A 116 14.83 14.61 24.97
CA ILE A 116 13.74 13.80 24.39
C ILE A 116 14.28 12.85 23.32
N LYS A 117 15.27 13.25 22.53
CA LYS A 117 15.92 12.37 21.54
C LYS A 117 16.60 11.18 22.23
N ASP A 118 17.33 11.41 23.32
CA ASP A 118 18.00 10.33 24.06
C ASP A 118 16.99 9.40 24.74
N PHE A 119 15.89 9.96 25.24
CA PHE A 119 14.74 9.22 25.75
C PHE A 119 14.11 8.30 24.69
N HIS A 120 13.90 8.80 23.46
CA HIS A 120 13.41 7.98 22.34
C HIS A 120 14.42 6.92 21.88
N MET A 121 15.73 7.17 22.00
CA MET A 121 16.74 6.13 21.71
C MET A 121 16.62 4.97 22.69
N VAL A 122 16.55 5.27 23.99
CA VAL A 122 16.34 4.25 25.02
C VAL A 122 15.03 3.50 24.83
N SER A 123 13.94 4.22 24.53
CA SER A 123 12.64 3.62 24.21
C SER A 123 12.73 2.60 23.07
N ARG A 124 13.51 2.90 22.01
CA ARG A 124 13.74 1.96 20.90
C ARG A 124 14.56 0.76 21.31
N GLU A 125 15.59 0.94 22.15
CA GLU A 125 16.38 -0.17 22.69
C GLU A 125 15.52 -1.11 23.57
N ILE A 126 14.61 -0.55 24.36
CA ILE A 126 13.58 -1.28 25.12
C ILE A 126 12.64 -2.04 24.17
N CYS A 127 12.13 -1.36 23.14
CA CYS A 127 11.25 -1.95 22.14
C CYS A 127 11.91 -3.11 21.39
N ASP A 128 13.16 -2.92 20.96
CA ASP A 128 13.99 -3.95 20.34
C ASP A 128 14.25 -5.14 21.26
N GLY A 129 14.43 -4.90 22.57
CA GLY A 129 14.61 -5.95 23.58
C GLY A 129 13.45 -6.94 23.67
N VAL A 130 12.25 -6.53 23.20
CA VAL A 130 11.07 -7.40 23.08
C VAL A 130 10.87 -7.84 21.64
N LEU A 131 10.75 -6.91 20.68
CA LEU A 131 10.41 -7.22 19.30
C LEU A 131 11.46 -8.08 18.56
N LYS A 132 12.75 -7.93 18.90
CA LYS A 132 13.83 -8.75 18.32
C LYS A 132 14.10 -10.03 19.12
N ASN A 133 13.48 -10.17 20.29
CA ASN A 133 13.65 -11.35 21.14
C ASN A 133 12.57 -12.38 20.80
N GLN A 134 12.87 -13.20 19.80
CA GLN A 134 11.92 -14.20 19.27
C GLN A 134 11.38 -15.13 20.36
N LYS A 135 12.27 -15.64 21.23
CA LYS A 135 11.89 -16.54 22.34
C LYS A 135 10.88 -15.89 23.28
N LEU A 136 11.06 -14.60 23.59
CA LEU A 136 10.12 -13.85 24.40
C LEU A 136 8.80 -13.62 23.65
N MET A 137 8.84 -13.20 22.39
CA MET A 137 7.63 -13.00 21.59
C MET A 137 6.80 -14.28 21.45
N ASP A 138 7.43 -15.43 21.25
CA ASP A 138 6.73 -16.71 21.16
C ASP A 138 6.12 -17.12 22.51
N LYS A 139 6.82 -16.84 23.62
CA LYS A 139 6.27 -17.00 24.97
C LYS A 139 5.03 -16.11 25.17
N LEU A 140 5.10 -14.85 24.75
CA LEU A 140 3.98 -13.91 24.87
C LEU A 140 2.78 -14.35 24.01
N LYS A 141 3.01 -14.83 22.78
CA LYS A 141 1.95 -15.41 21.92
C LYS A 141 1.28 -16.62 22.57
N LYS A 142 2.08 -17.54 23.13
CA LYS A 142 1.58 -18.76 23.79
C LYS A 142 0.76 -18.45 25.06
N SER A 143 1.04 -17.31 25.70
CA SER A 143 0.36 -16.88 26.92
C SER A 143 -1.07 -16.36 26.70
N LYS A 144 -1.51 -16.19 25.43
CA LYS A 144 -2.89 -15.84 25.03
C LYS A 144 -3.45 -14.64 25.83
N PHE A 145 -2.76 -13.51 25.75
CA PHE A 145 -3.26 -12.26 26.31
C PHE A 145 -4.50 -11.78 25.55
N GLU A 146 -5.43 -11.13 26.26
CA GLU A 146 -6.66 -10.58 25.68
C GLU A 146 -6.55 -9.08 25.40
N VAL A 147 -5.71 -8.37 26.16
CA VAL A 147 -5.49 -6.94 26.00
C VAL A 147 -4.10 -6.55 26.50
N LEU A 148 -3.49 -5.56 25.84
CA LEU A 148 -2.26 -4.91 26.30
C LEU A 148 -2.56 -3.50 26.83
N ILE A 149 -2.14 -3.17 28.04
CA ILE A 149 -2.21 -1.80 28.59
C ILE A 149 -0.81 -1.19 28.51
N SER A 150 -0.69 -0.05 27.84
CA SER A 150 0.57 0.65 27.62
C SER A 150 0.51 2.07 28.13
N ASP A 151 1.66 2.63 28.49
CA ASP A 151 1.85 4.07 28.55
C ASP A 151 2.55 4.54 27.25
N PRO A 152 1.96 5.46 26.48
CA PRO A 152 2.50 5.85 25.17
C PRO A 152 3.71 6.79 25.26
N VAL A 153 4.13 7.23 26.45
CA VAL A 153 5.37 8.01 26.60
C VAL A 153 6.58 7.18 26.21
N PHE A 154 6.60 5.87 26.51
CA PHE A 154 7.55 4.91 25.95
C PHE A 154 6.89 4.10 24.82
N PRO A 155 7.07 4.49 23.55
CA PRO A 155 6.42 3.83 22.43
C PRO A 155 6.95 2.41 22.25
N CYS A 156 6.06 1.45 22.06
CA CYS A 156 6.28 0.09 21.56
C CYS A 156 5.09 -0.81 21.91
N GLY A 157 4.40 -0.54 23.02
CA GLY A 157 3.34 -1.41 23.53
C GLY A 157 2.24 -1.68 22.51
N ASP A 158 1.90 -0.67 21.71
CA ASP A 158 1.03 -0.79 20.54
C ASP A 158 1.60 -1.68 19.44
N ILE A 159 2.89 -1.56 19.10
CA ILE A 159 3.54 -2.45 18.12
C ILE A 159 3.55 -3.89 18.62
N VAL A 160 3.86 -4.11 19.89
CA VAL A 160 3.83 -5.45 20.53
C VAL A 160 2.41 -6.01 20.47
N ALA A 161 1.39 -5.23 20.82
CA ALA A 161 0.00 -5.65 20.74
C ALA A 161 -0.42 -6.04 19.31
N LEU A 162 -0.02 -5.22 18.32
CA LEU A 162 -0.28 -5.51 16.90
C LEU A 162 0.41 -6.80 16.44
N LYS A 163 1.66 -7.04 16.86
CA LYS A 163 2.39 -8.29 16.55
C LYS A 163 1.82 -9.52 17.26
N LEU A 164 1.20 -9.33 18.43
CA LEU A 164 0.50 -10.39 19.16
C LEU A 164 -0.94 -10.61 18.65
N GLY A 165 -1.48 -9.69 17.84
CA GLY A 165 -2.84 -9.78 17.31
C GLY A 165 -3.92 -9.45 18.34
N ILE A 166 -3.60 -8.64 19.36
CA ILE A 166 -4.48 -8.33 20.51
C ILE A 166 -4.81 -6.83 20.56
N PRO A 167 -5.98 -6.43 21.09
CA PRO A 167 -6.28 -5.02 21.32
C PRO A 167 -5.33 -4.41 22.36
N PHE A 168 -5.13 -3.09 22.30
CA PHE A 168 -4.37 -2.37 23.30
C PHE A 168 -5.09 -1.12 23.81
N MET A 169 -4.73 -0.69 25.01
CA MET A 169 -5.24 0.47 25.72
C MET A 169 -4.06 1.34 26.14
N TYR A 170 -4.20 2.66 26.01
CA TYR A 170 -3.28 3.60 26.63
C TYR A 170 -3.82 4.12 27.96
N SER A 171 -2.99 4.09 29.00
CA SER A 171 -3.21 4.83 30.24
C SER A 171 -2.10 5.88 30.34
N LEU A 172 -2.44 7.12 30.01
CA LEU A 172 -1.52 8.24 29.88
C LEU A 172 -1.91 9.36 30.85
N ARG A 173 -0.95 9.86 31.64
CA ARG A 173 -1.14 11.05 32.47
C ARG A 173 -0.93 12.34 31.67
N PHE A 174 0.22 12.46 31.01
CA PHE A 174 0.56 13.54 30.08
C PHE A 174 1.76 13.12 29.22
N SER A 175 1.92 13.70 28.03
CA SER A 175 3.17 13.62 27.26
C SER A 175 3.83 14.99 27.11
N PRO A 176 5.13 15.08 26.73
CA PRO A 176 5.79 16.36 26.46
C PRO A 176 4.98 17.22 25.48
N ALA A 177 4.67 18.46 25.89
CA ALA A 177 3.83 19.39 25.13
C ALA A 177 2.44 18.85 24.72
N SER A 178 1.94 17.84 25.46
CA SER A 178 0.72 17.10 25.17
C SER A 178 0.67 16.58 23.72
N THR A 179 1.83 16.25 23.16
CA THR A 179 1.99 15.95 21.75
C THR A 179 1.42 14.59 21.38
N VAL A 180 1.58 13.57 22.22
CA VAL A 180 0.94 12.26 22.03
C VAL A 180 -0.57 12.38 22.15
N GLU A 181 -1.10 13.09 23.14
CA GLU A 181 -2.53 13.35 23.32
C GLU A 181 -3.07 14.07 22.08
N LYS A 182 -2.41 15.14 21.65
CA LYS A 182 -2.82 16.00 20.54
C LYS A 182 -2.69 15.30 19.18
N HIS A 183 -1.56 14.65 18.90
CA HIS A 183 -1.23 14.09 17.59
C HIS A 183 -1.56 12.61 17.46
N CYS A 184 -1.42 11.80 18.51
CA CYS A 184 -1.69 10.35 18.49
C CYS A 184 -3.08 10.00 19.04
N GLY A 185 -3.50 10.60 20.16
CA GLY A 185 -4.83 10.42 20.78
C GLY A 185 -5.90 11.37 20.22
N LYS A 186 -5.50 12.29 19.34
CA LYS A 186 -6.37 13.28 18.67
C LYS A 186 -7.19 14.11 19.66
N VAL A 187 -6.65 14.40 20.84
CA VAL A 187 -7.30 15.29 21.81
C VAL A 187 -7.29 16.72 21.23
N PRO A 188 -8.44 17.42 21.18
CA PRO A 188 -8.48 18.76 20.62
C PRO A 188 -7.82 19.76 21.58
N PHE A 189 -6.81 20.48 21.10
CA PHE A 189 -6.16 21.59 21.80
C PHE A 189 -6.26 22.87 20.95
N PRO A 190 -7.42 23.57 20.90
CA PRO A 190 -7.58 24.80 20.12
C PRO A 190 -6.70 25.94 20.69
N PRO A 191 -5.76 26.49 19.90
CA PRO A 191 -4.83 27.51 20.39
C PRO A 191 -5.51 28.84 20.74
N SER A 192 -6.80 29.01 20.40
CA SER A 192 -7.58 30.19 20.73
C SER A 192 -7.99 30.28 22.20
N TYR A 193 -8.09 29.16 22.92
CA TYR A 193 -8.53 29.12 24.33
C TYR A 193 -7.94 27.97 25.16
N VAL A 194 -7.12 27.09 24.56
CA VAL A 194 -6.38 26.07 25.34
C VAL A 194 -4.92 26.49 25.39
N PRO A 195 -4.38 26.83 26.56
CA PRO A 195 -3.00 27.29 26.67
C PRO A 195 -2.03 26.15 26.32
N ALA A 196 -1.03 26.47 25.49
CA ALA A 196 0.05 25.56 25.16
C ALA A 196 0.78 25.21 26.46
N THR A 197 1.13 23.94 26.61
CA THR A 197 1.87 23.47 27.79
C THR A 197 3.12 24.32 27.95
N LEU A 198 3.38 24.85 29.15
CA LEU A 198 4.50 25.76 29.46
C LEU A 198 4.41 27.18 28.89
N SER A 199 3.27 27.60 28.35
CA SER A 199 3.07 28.99 27.93
C SER A 199 2.77 29.97 29.07
N GLU A 200 2.42 29.45 30.26
CA GLU A 200 1.91 30.21 31.42
C GLU A 200 0.59 30.96 31.15
N LEU A 201 -0.04 30.68 30.00
CA LEU A 201 -1.34 31.26 29.63
C LEU A 201 -2.48 30.46 30.27
N THR A 202 -3.66 31.08 30.35
CA THR A 202 -4.89 30.43 30.83
C THR A 202 -5.89 30.25 29.69
N ASP A 203 -7.09 29.75 29.98
CA ASP A 203 -8.20 29.72 29.01
C ASP A 203 -8.71 31.12 28.64
N GLN A 204 -8.46 32.11 29.50
CA GLN A 204 -8.70 33.52 29.24
C GLN A 204 -7.44 34.15 28.63
N MET A 205 -7.49 34.45 27.33
CA MET A 205 -6.35 35.00 26.57
C MET A 205 -6.74 36.25 25.80
N SER A 206 -5.91 37.30 25.91
CA SER A 206 -5.98 38.46 25.03
C SER A 206 -5.65 38.08 23.57
N PHE A 207 -5.83 39.01 22.63
CA PHE A 207 -5.41 38.76 21.25
C PHE A 207 -3.90 38.48 21.14
N THR A 208 -3.08 39.24 21.86
CA THR A 208 -1.63 39.05 21.90
C THR A 208 -1.23 37.72 22.56
N ASP A 209 -1.95 37.30 23.60
CA ASP A 209 -1.73 36.00 24.24
C ASP A 209 -2.10 34.85 23.29
N ARG A 210 -3.18 34.98 22.52
CA ARG A 210 -3.55 33.99 21.50
C ARG A 210 -2.50 33.86 20.41
N ILE A 211 -1.87 34.96 19.99
CA ILE A 211 -0.73 34.92 19.06
C ILE A 211 0.45 34.17 19.68
N ARG A 212 0.84 34.50 20.92
CA ARG A 212 1.92 33.81 21.64
C ARG A 212 1.62 32.31 21.83
N ASN A 213 0.37 31.99 22.11
CA ASN A 213 -0.11 30.62 22.29
C ASN A 213 0.01 29.84 20.98
N PHE A 214 -0.46 30.43 19.88
CA PHE A 214 -0.37 29.85 18.54
C PHE A 214 1.08 29.57 18.13
N ILE A 215 2.00 30.51 18.36
CA ILE A 215 3.43 30.33 18.10
C ILE A 215 3.98 29.18 18.95
N SER A 216 3.64 29.12 20.24
CA SER A 216 4.10 28.06 21.14
C SER A 216 3.65 26.67 20.67
N TYR A 217 2.39 26.52 20.24
CA TYR A 217 1.91 25.27 19.62
C TYR A 217 2.68 24.90 18.35
N SER A 218 2.97 25.89 17.51
CA SER A 218 3.67 25.67 16.23
C SER A 218 5.10 25.18 16.44
N LEU A 219 5.79 25.74 17.45
CA LEU A 219 7.14 25.31 17.83
C LEU A 219 7.14 23.90 18.45
N GLN A 220 6.16 23.60 19.32
CA GLN A 220 5.99 22.26 19.89
C GLN A 220 5.68 21.21 18.81
N ASP A 221 4.87 21.54 17.82
CA ASP A 221 4.51 20.64 16.71
C ASP A 221 5.68 20.41 15.77
N TYR A 222 6.46 21.45 15.49
CA TYR A 222 7.70 21.33 14.73
C TYR A 222 8.70 20.40 15.43
N MET A 223 8.89 20.58 16.74
CA MET A 223 9.76 19.74 17.55
C MET A 223 9.28 18.29 17.57
N PHE A 224 7.98 18.05 17.79
CA PHE A 224 7.39 16.72 17.77
C PHE A 224 7.59 16.05 16.42
N ASN A 225 7.21 16.69 15.31
CA ASN A 225 7.37 16.12 13.97
C ASN A 225 8.83 15.78 13.66
N THR A 226 9.78 16.60 14.11
CA THR A 226 11.21 16.36 13.88
C THR A 226 11.72 15.14 14.65
N LEU A 227 11.31 14.99 15.92
CA LEU A 227 11.74 13.88 16.77
C LEU A 227 11.00 12.57 16.42
N TRP A 228 9.73 12.68 16.04
CA TRP A 228 8.83 11.55 15.74
C TRP A 228 9.06 10.91 14.38
N LYS A 229 9.61 11.62 13.38
CA LYS A 229 10.01 11.03 12.08
C LYS A 229 10.83 9.75 12.20
N SER A 230 11.70 9.68 13.21
CA SER A 230 12.52 8.49 13.46
C SER A 230 11.69 7.28 13.91
N TRP A 231 10.54 7.51 14.54
CA TRP A 231 9.56 6.49 14.88
C TRP A 231 8.68 6.13 13.70
N ASP A 232 8.25 7.08 12.85
CA ASP A 232 7.46 6.75 11.66
C ASP A 232 8.19 5.73 10.77
N SER A 233 9.48 5.91 10.52
CA SER A 233 10.31 4.92 9.81
C SER A 233 10.38 3.57 10.54
N TYR A 234 10.44 3.59 11.88
CA TYR A 234 10.47 2.37 12.69
C TYR A 234 9.13 1.61 12.68
N TYR A 235 8.00 2.32 12.78
CA TYR A 235 6.65 1.76 12.69
C TYR A 235 6.35 1.20 11.30
N SER A 236 6.74 1.91 10.23
CA SER A 236 6.56 1.43 8.85
C SER A 236 7.33 0.14 8.60
N LYS A 237 8.58 0.03 9.10
CA LYS A 237 9.36 -1.21 9.08
C LYS A 237 8.75 -2.33 9.92
N ALA A 238 8.05 -1.97 10.98
CA ALA A 238 7.39 -2.94 11.84
C ALA A 238 6.05 -3.46 11.25
N LEU A 239 5.35 -2.69 10.39
CA LEU A 239 3.91 -2.85 10.12
C LEU A 239 3.37 -2.82 8.65
N ASP A 240 4.02 -2.28 7.60
CA ASP A 240 3.39 -2.18 6.25
C ASP A 240 3.81 -3.32 5.28
N GLY A 241 3.10 -3.56 4.16
CA GLY A 241 3.37 -4.70 3.26
C GLY A 241 2.33 -5.02 2.16
N SER A 242 1.62 -4.04 1.59
CA SER A 242 0.43 -4.29 0.72
C SER A 242 0.63 -5.17 -0.53
N HIS A 243 1.79 -5.12 -1.21
CA HIS A 243 2.12 -6.04 -2.31
C HIS A 243 2.33 -7.48 -1.79
N TRP A 244 2.94 -7.61 -0.61
CA TRP A 244 3.12 -8.88 0.07
C TRP A 244 1.78 -9.49 0.50
N LEU A 245 0.84 -8.71 1.04
CA LEU A 245 -0.47 -9.21 1.51
C LEU A 245 -1.27 -9.96 0.41
N ASN A 246 -1.22 -9.50 -0.84
CA ASN A 246 -1.92 -10.18 -1.94
C ASN A 246 -1.26 -11.51 -2.33
N ILE A 247 0.08 -11.56 -2.29
CA ILE A 247 0.84 -12.78 -2.54
C ILE A 247 0.64 -13.75 -1.39
N GLU A 248 0.72 -13.28 -0.15
CA GLU A 248 0.51 -14.04 1.09
C GLU A 248 -0.81 -14.83 1.06
N LEU A 249 -1.92 -14.22 0.62
CA LEU A 249 -3.20 -14.93 0.45
C LEU A 249 -3.14 -16.09 -0.56
N ILE A 250 -2.42 -15.92 -1.66
CA ILE A 250 -2.20 -16.98 -2.65
C ILE A 250 -1.32 -18.09 -2.04
N LEU A 251 -0.26 -17.72 -1.30
CA LEU A 251 0.63 -18.69 -0.65
C LEU A 251 -0.11 -19.50 0.43
N GLU A 252 -0.94 -18.84 1.25
CA GLU A 252 -1.77 -19.49 2.27
C GLU A 252 -2.73 -20.52 1.66
N GLU A 253 -3.40 -20.16 0.56
CA GLU A 253 -4.31 -21.08 -0.15
C GLU A 253 -3.57 -22.25 -0.80
N LEU A 254 -2.39 -22.01 -1.38
CA LEU A 254 -1.53 -23.07 -1.93
C LEU A 254 -1.10 -24.05 -0.83
N ILE A 255 -0.70 -23.54 0.33
CA ILE A 255 -0.34 -24.37 1.50
C ILE A 255 -1.53 -25.19 1.98
N GLN A 256 -2.72 -24.58 2.07
CA GLN A 256 -3.95 -25.31 2.45
C GLN A 256 -4.28 -26.44 1.46
N ARG A 257 -3.85 -26.32 0.20
CA ARG A 257 -3.98 -27.36 -0.83
C ARG A 257 -2.79 -28.32 -0.90
N ASN A 258 -1.94 -28.34 0.13
CA ASN A 258 -0.77 -29.21 0.29
C ASN A 258 0.38 -28.93 -0.68
N HIS A 259 0.49 -27.72 -1.22
CA HIS A 259 1.69 -27.31 -1.97
C HIS A 259 2.79 -26.86 -1.01
N ASN A 260 4.04 -27.21 -1.32
CA ASN A 260 5.21 -26.70 -0.61
C ASN A 260 5.64 -25.36 -1.22
N VAL A 261 5.77 -24.33 -0.39
CA VAL A 261 6.02 -22.95 -0.84
C VAL A 261 7.31 -22.43 -0.22
N THR A 262 8.20 -21.90 -1.07
CA THR A 262 9.42 -21.21 -0.65
C THR A 262 9.45 -19.80 -1.21
N VAL A 263 9.75 -18.83 -0.35
CA VAL A 263 9.79 -17.41 -0.69
C VAL A 263 11.23 -16.92 -0.70
N LEU A 264 11.62 -16.35 -1.83
CA LEU A 264 12.89 -15.63 -1.96
C LEU A 264 12.71 -14.21 -1.44
N ALA A 265 13.32 -13.90 -0.31
CA ALA A 265 13.22 -12.58 0.34
C ALA A 265 14.60 -11.91 0.40
N SER A 266 14.72 -10.65 0.00
CA SER A 266 16.00 -9.94 0.17
C SER A 266 16.30 -9.64 1.65
N SER A 267 17.59 -9.60 2.00
CA SER A 267 18.04 -9.31 3.38
C SER A 267 17.70 -7.89 3.85
N ALA A 268 17.24 -7.01 2.95
CA ALA A 268 16.78 -5.67 3.27
C ALA A 268 15.28 -5.46 2.96
N THR A 269 14.49 -6.54 2.90
CA THR A 269 13.03 -6.45 2.78
C THR A 269 12.44 -5.62 3.91
N LEU A 270 11.49 -4.74 3.58
CA LEU A 270 10.77 -3.93 4.57
C LEU A 270 9.60 -4.69 5.21
N PHE A 271 9.04 -5.66 4.49
CA PHE A 271 7.67 -6.13 4.73
C PHE A 271 7.55 -7.66 4.86
N ILE A 272 8.53 -8.41 4.34
CA ILE A 272 8.54 -9.88 4.39
C ILE A 272 9.25 -10.33 5.66
N ASN A 273 8.50 -10.74 6.67
CA ASN A 273 9.07 -11.26 7.92
C ASN A 273 9.25 -12.78 7.81
N SER A 274 10.50 -13.24 7.68
CA SER A 274 10.84 -14.65 7.77
C SER A 274 10.75 -15.13 9.22
N ASN A 275 9.58 -15.64 9.61
CA ASN A 275 9.40 -16.30 10.90
C ASN A 275 9.70 -17.80 10.75
N PRO A 276 10.59 -18.40 11.57
CA PRO A 276 10.85 -19.84 11.55
C PRO A 276 9.61 -20.72 11.78
N ASP A 277 8.58 -20.18 12.45
CA ASP A 277 7.29 -20.85 12.68
C ASP A 277 6.26 -20.63 11.56
N SER A 278 6.63 -19.93 10.47
CA SER A 278 5.75 -19.77 9.32
C SER A 278 5.60 -21.11 8.58
N PRO A 279 4.40 -21.48 8.10
CA PRO A 279 4.24 -22.65 7.23
C PRO A 279 4.93 -22.46 5.86
N VAL A 280 5.45 -21.27 5.57
CA VAL A 280 6.18 -20.92 4.35
C VAL A 280 7.69 -20.99 4.60
N ASN A 281 8.43 -21.66 3.72
CA ASN A 281 9.89 -21.68 3.76
C ASN A 281 10.46 -20.35 3.23
N PHE A 282 11.55 -19.85 3.83
CA PHE A 282 12.20 -18.62 3.37
C PHE A 282 13.66 -18.86 2.98
N GLU A 283 14.06 -18.32 1.85
CA GLU A 283 15.44 -18.26 1.38
C GLU A 283 15.86 -16.79 1.27
N VAL A 284 16.85 -16.40 2.05
CA VAL A 284 17.26 -14.98 2.16
C VAL A 284 18.31 -14.67 1.10
N ILE A 285 18.02 -13.69 0.24
CA ILE A 285 18.95 -13.18 -0.76
C ILE A 285 19.84 -12.11 -0.11
N PRO A 286 21.16 -12.32 -0.04
CA PRO A 286 22.07 -11.32 0.50
C PRO A 286 22.19 -10.14 -0.46
N ILE A 287 21.94 -8.93 0.04
CA ILE A 287 22.05 -7.68 -0.73
C ILE A 287 22.91 -6.64 0.00
N SER A 288 23.50 -5.71 -0.76
CA SER A 288 24.48 -4.76 -0.23
C SER A 288 23.88 -3.50 0.38
N TYR A 289 22.68 -3.10 -0.05
CA TYR A 289 21.99 -1.90 0.45
C TYR A 289 21.09 -2.21 1.66
N LYS A 290 20.72 -1.15 2.40
CA LYS A 290 19.92 -1.26 3.63
C LYS A 290 18.44 -0.96 3.37
N SER A 291 17.58 -1.38 4.28
CA SER A 291 16.13 -1.13 4.19
C SER A 291 15.78 0.37 4.17
N SER A 292 16.61 1.21 4.80
CA SER A 292 16.50 2.68 4.73
C SER A 292 16.64 3.26 3.31
N ASN A 293 17.35 2.56 2.42
CA ASN A 293 17.45 2.99 1.02
C ASN A 293 16.11 2.80 0.29
N ILE A 294 15.35 1.75 0.63
CA ILE A 294 14.01 1.52 0.08
C ILE A 294 13.03 2.56 0.62
N ASP A 295 13.07 2.86 1.93
CA ASP A 295 12.21 3.92 2.53
C ASP A 295 12.40 5.25 1.81
N SER A 296 13.66 5.68 1.62
CA SER A 296 13.97 6.94 0.94
C SER A 296 13.50 6.95 -0.51
N LEU A 297 13.51 5.81 -1.19
CA LEU A 297 13.02 5.68 -2.56
C LEU A 297 11.49 5.83 -2.63
N ILE A 298 10.77 5.25 -1.66
CA ILE A 298 9.31 5.40 -1.53
C ILE A 298 8.93 6.85 -1.22
N GLU A 299 9.64 7.50 -0.29
CA GLU A 299 9.43 8.92 0.02
C GLU A 299 9.67 9.80 -1.22
N HIS A 300 10.76 9.57 -1.95
CA HIS A 300 11.05 10.30 -3.18
C HIS A 300 9.94 10.12 -4.23
N MET A 301 9.41 8.90 -4.37
CA MET A 301 8.27 8.63 -5.25
C MET A 301 7.05 9.46 -4.84
N ILE A 302 6.66 9.42 -3.56
CA ILE A 302 5.50 10.16 -3.06
C ILE A 302 5.66 11.67 -3.31
N MET A 303 6.83 12.23 -3.00
CA MET A 303 7.11 13.66 -3.19
C MET A 303 7.09 14.05 -4.67
N LEU A 304 7.59 13.21 -5.57
CA LEU A 304 7.52 13.45 -7.02
C LEU A 304 6.06 13.67 -7.48
N TRP A 305 5.13 12.86 -7.00
CA TRP A 305 3.71 12.97 -7.39
C TRP A 305 3.00 14.16 -6.77
N ILE A 306 3.33 14.50 -5.52
CA ILE A 306 2.72 15.63 -4.80
C ILE A 306 3.24 16.96 -5.37
N ASP A 307 4.55 17.09 -5.54
CA ASP A 307 5.20 18.35 -5.91
C ASP A 307 5.17 18.62 -7.42
N HIS A 308 5.09 17.57 -8.25
CA HIS A 308 5.21 17.68 -9.71
C HIS A 308 4.05 17.02 -10.48
N ARG A 309 2.82 17.05 -9.94
CA ARG A 309 1.64 16.46 -10.61
C ARG A 309 1.64 16.84 -12.12
N PRO A 310 1.58 15.86 -13.03
CA PRO A 310 1.78 16.11 -14.45
C PRO A 310 0.65 16.99 -15.00
N THR A 311 1.02 18.18 -15.49
CA THR A 311 0.20 19.07 -16.31
C THR A 311 0.84 19.17 -17.69
N PRO A 312 0.16 19.67 -18.73
CA PRO A 312 0.78 19.88 -20.04
C PRO A 312 2.09 20.68 -19.99
N LEU A 313 2.25 21.59 -19.02
CA LEU A 313 3.45 22.42 -18.84
C LEU A 313 4.54 21.75 -18.00
N THR A 314 4.18 20.87 -17.06
CA THR A 314 5.12 20.20 -16.13
C THR A 314 5.49 18.78 -16.55
N LEU A 315 4.88 18.27 -17.62
CA LEU A 315 5.00 16.90 -18.11
C LEU A 315 6.46 16.46 -18.30
N TRP A 316 7.28 17.31 -18.93
CA TRP A 316 8.70 17.01 -19.17
C TRP A 316 9.50 16.89 -17.88
N THR A 317 9.30 17.82 -16.93
CA THR A 317 9.96 17.81 -15.63
C THR A 317 9.58 16.58 -14.83
N PHE A 318 8.28 16.24 -14.81
CA PHE A 318 7.77 15.04 -14.15
C PHE A 318 8.46 13.78 -14.68
N TYR A 319 8.49 13.59 -16.00
CA TYR A 319 9.11 12.41 -16.59
C TYR A 319 10.63 12.36 -16.42
N LYS A 320 11.30 13.51 -16.39
CA LYS A 320 12.74 13.59 -16.11
C LYS A 320 13.06 13.13 -14.68
N GLU A 321 12.31 13.59 -13.69
CA GLU A 321 12.50 13.17 -12.29
C GLU A 321 12.04 11.72 -12.07
N LEU A 322 10.96 11.28 -12.72
CA LEU A 322 10.54 9.88 -12.76
C LEU A 322 11.66 8.98 -13.31
N GLY A 323 12.38 9.45 -14.32
CA GLY A 323 13.53 8.74 -14.88
C GLY A 323 14.64 8.46 -13.88
N LYS A 324 15.00 9.45 -13.06
CA LYS A 324 16.00 9.28 -11.99
C LYS A 324 15.53 8.28 -10.94
N PHE A 325 14.25 8.32 -10.60
CA PHE A 325 13.63 7.37 -9.69
C PHE A 325 13.70 5.93 -10.24
N LEU A 326 13.29 5.73 -11.49
CA LEU A 326 13.31 4.40 -12.14
C LEU A 326 14.73 3.85 -12.25
N ASP A 327 15.69 4.70 -12.62
CA ASP A 327 17.11 4.36 -12.69
C ASP A 327 17.68 3.90 -11.33
N ALA A 328 17.33 4.58 -10.24
CA ALA A 328 17.68 4.15 -8.89
C ALA A 328 17.00 2.82 -8.50
N ALA A 329 15.71 2.66 -8.81
CA ALA A 329 14.95 1.45 -8.53
C ALA A 329 15.50 0.24 -9.32
N PHE A 330 15.87 0.42 -10.59
CA PHE A 330 16.42 -0.65 -11.43
C PHE A 330 17.79 -1.11 -10.96
N ARG A 331 18.69 -0.20 -10.57
CA ARG A 331 19.98 -0.58 -9.97
C ARG A 331 19.81 -1.41 -8.69
N MET A 332 18.81 -1.12 -7.86
CA MET A 332 18.51 -1.92 -6.68
C MET A 332 17.98 -3.31 -7.06
N ASN A 333 17.10 -3.41 -8.07
CA ASN A 333 16.60 -4.68 -8.59
C ASN A 333 17.70 -5.57 -9.19
N ILE A 334 18.65 -4.99 -9.94
CA ILE A 334 19.81 -5.72 -10.46
C ILE A 334 20.62 -6.36 -9.33
N GLN A 335 20.79 -5.68 -8.19
CA GLN A 335 21.49 -6.28 -7.05
C GLN A 335 20.73 -7.45 -6.42
N ILE A 336 19.40 -7.38 -6.37
CA ILE A 336 18.58 -8.53 -5.95
C ILE A 336 18.82 -9.70 -6.90
N CYS A 337 18.83 -9.42 -8.21
CA CYS A 337 19.11 -10.44 -9.21
C CYS A 337 20.49 -11.07 -9.06
N ASP A 338 21.54 -10.26 -8.95
CA ASP A 338 22.90 -10.73 -8.78
C ASP A 338 23.06 -11.55 -7.49
N GLY A 339 22.34 -11.18 -6.42
CA GLY A 339 22.31 -11.92 -5.16
C GLY A 339 21.79 -13.36 -5.29
N VAL A 340 20.97 -13.64 -6.30
CA VAL A 340 20.51 -15.01 -6.63
C VAL A 340 21.38 -15.63 -7.72
N LEU A 341 21.51 -14.95 -8.87
CA LEU A 341 22.08 -15.50 -10.09
C LEU A 341 23.60 -15.72 -10.01
N ASN A 342 24.32 -14.88 -9.27
CA ASN A 342 25.76 -15.04 -9.06
C ASN A 342 26.08 -15.93 -7.83
N ASN A 343 25.06 -16.29 -7.04
CA ASN A 343 25.22 -17.14 -5.87
C ASN A 343 25.02 -18.61 -6.25
N THR A 344 26.10 -19.26 -6.70
CA THR A 344 26.08 -20.65 -7.16
C THR A 344 25.57 -21.63 -6.11
N LYS A 345 25.83 -21.37 -4.82
CA LYS A 345 25.33 -22.21 -3.71
C LYS A 345 23.82 -22.10 -3.57
N LEU A 346 23.27 -20.89 -3.58
CA LEU A 346 21.83 -20.66 -3.50
C LEU A 346 21.14 -21.25 -4.73
N LEU A 347 21.67 -21.00 -5.93
CA LEU A 347 21.10 -21.53 -7.17
C LEU A 347 21.10 -23.07 -7.20
N ALA A 348 22.17 -23.71 -6.72
CA ALA A 348 22.23 -25.16 -6.57
C ALA A 348 21.16 -25.69 -5.60
N ARG A 349 20.97 -25.06 -4.43
CA ARG A 349 19.90 -25.43 -3.50
C ARG A 349 18.51 -25.27 -4.12
N LEU A 350 18.30 -24.18 -4.86
CA LEU A 350 17.03 -23.96 -5.55
C LEU A 350 16.76 -25.03 -6.61
N GLN A 351 17.81 -25.50 -7.28
CA GLN A 351 17.72 -26.56 -8.28
C GLN A 351 17.48 -27.93 -7.64
N GLU A 352 18.13 -28.23 -6.51
CA GLU A 352 17.88 -29.43 -5.70
C GLU A 352 16.47 -29.45 -5.08
N GLY A 353 15.90 -28.27 -4.80
CA GLY A 353 14.56 -28.13 -4.25
C GLY A 353 13.43 -28.62 -5.18
N GLY A 354 13.69 -28.80 -6.47
CA GLY A 354 12.77 -29.44 -7.41
C GLY A 354 11.45 -28.68 -7.63
N PHE A 355 11.48 -27.34 -7.64
CA PHE A 355 10.28 -26.51 -7.80
C PHE A 355 9.57 -26.74 -9.15
N ASP A 356 8.25 -26.71 -9.16
CA ASP A 356 7.44 -26.91 -10.37
C ASP A 356 7.07 -25.62 -11.12
N VAL A 357 6.98 -24.49 -10.40
CA VAL A 357 6.58 -23.19 -10.95
C VAL A 357 7.14 -22.06 -10.08
N LEU A 358 7.46 -20.93 -10.71
CA LEU A 358 7.86 -19.70 -10.02
C LEU A 358 6.78 -18.62 -10.14
N LEU A 359 6.36 -18.05 -9.01
CA LEU A 359 5.47 -16.88 -8.98
C LEU A 359 6.30 -15.61 -8.79
N ALA A 360 6.15 -14.63 -9.67
CA ALA A 360 6.89 -13.36 -9.62
C ALA A 360 5.96 -12.13 -9.70
N ASP A 361 6.37 -11.01 -9.10
CA ASP A 361 5.78 -9.70 -9.39
C ASP A 361 6.70 -8.98 -10.40
N PRO A 362 6.24 -8.62 -11.60
CA PRO A 362 7.09 -8.05 -12.65
C PRO A 362 7.59 -6.63 -12.32
N VAL A 363 7.11 -5.99 -11.25
CA VAL A 363 7.70 -4.75 -10.73
C VAL A 363 9.07 -5.01 -10.06
N THR A 364 9.27 -6.22 -9.50
CA THR A 364 10.57 -6.68 -8.99
C THR A 364 11.20 -7.64 -9.99
N VAL A 365 11.86 -7.08 -11.00
CA VAL A 365 12.42 -7.83 -12.13
C VAL A 365 13.51 -8.78 -11.64
N CYS A 366 13.27 -10.09 -11.76
CA CYS A 366 14.29 -11.14 -11.68
C CYS A 366 13.71 -12.55 -11.76
N GLY A 367 12.49 -12.73 -11.24
CA GLY A 367 11.92 -14.06 -11.04
C GLY A 367 11.88 -14.88 -12.32
N ASP A 368 11.68 -14.24 -13.46
CA ASP A 368 11.74 -14.82 -14.80
C ASP A 368 13.15 -15.32 -15.19
N LEU A 369 14.21 -14.56 -14.90
CA LEU A 369 15.60 -15.02 -15.11
C LEU A 369 15.95 -16.21 -14.22
N VAL A 370 15.51 -16.18 -12.95
CA VAL A 370 15.71 -17.30 -12.03
C VAL A 370 14.97 -18.54 -12.52
N ALA A 371 13.71 -18.39 -12.95
CA ALA A 371 12.92 -19.48 -13.51
C ALA A 371 13.58 -20.09 -14.75
N LEU A 372 14.11 -19.26 -15.66
CA LEU A 372 14.87 -19.74 -16.82
C LEU A 372 16.14 -20.50 -16.44
N LYS A 373 16.88 -20.06 -15.41
CA LYS A 373 18.08 -20.78 -14.93
C LYS A 373 17.73 -22.11 -14.27
N LEU A 374 16.61 -22.17 -13.56
CA LEU A 374 16.12 -23.41 -12.94
C LEU A 374 15.42 -24.34 -13.95
N GLY A 375 15.07 -23.84 -15.13
CA GLY A 375 14.38 -24.62 -16.16
C GLY A 375 12.90 -24.85 -15.87
N ILE A 376 12.25 -23.95 -15.13
CA ILE A 376 10.86 -24.09 -14.66
C ILE A 376 9.96 -23.00 -15.28
N PRO A 377 8.65 -23.26 -15.46
CA PRO A 377 7.70 -22.24 -15.89
C PRO A 377 7.53 -21.15 -14.81
N PHE A 378 7.09 -19.97 -15.24
CA PHE A 378 6.78 -18.88 -14.31
C PHE A 378 5.45 -18.19 -14.63
N VAL A 379 4.83 -17.67 -13.57
CA VAL A 379 3.57 -16.93 -13.58
C VAL A 379 3.83 -15.55 -13.00
N TYR A 380 3.29 -14.50 -13.63
CA TYR A 380 3.30 -13.18 -13.05
C TYR A 380 2.04 -12.92 -12.25
N THR A 381 2.17 -12.27 -11.10
CA THR A 381 1.08 -11.57 -10.42
C THR A 381 1.34 -10.08 -10.51
N LEU A 382 0.46 -9.35 -11.19
CA LEU A 382 0.67 -7.94 -11.50
C LEU A 382 -0.60 -7.14 -11.23
N ARG A 383 -0.44 -5.93 -10.69
CA ARG A 383 -1.53 -4.95 -10.63
C ARG A 383 -1.47 -4.00 -11.83
N PHE A 384 -0.33 -3.36 -12.04
CA PHE A 384 0.01 -2.62 -13.25
C PHE A 384 1.54 -2.45 -13.34
N SER A 385 2.08 -2.28 -14.54
CA SER A 385 3.39 -1.64 -14.74
C SER A 385 3.21 -0.14 -15.07
N PRO A 386 4.25 0.70 -14.89
CA PRO A 386 4.18 2.10 -15.32
C PRO A 386 3.67 2.26 -16.76
N ALA A 387 2.60 3.03 -16.93
CA ALA A 387 1.89 3.21 -18.19
C ALA A 387 1.42 1.92 -18.91
N SER A 388 1.23 0.83 -18.14
CA SER A 388 0.91 -0.51 -18.65
C SER A 388 1.87 -0.99 -19.76
N THR A 389 3.11 -0.49 -19.75
CA THR A 389 4.07 -0.69 -20.85
C THR A 389 4.54 -2.14 -20.94
N VAL A 390 4.78 -2.79 -19.79
CA VAL A 390 5.19 -4.20 -19.75
C VAL A 390 4.07 -5.10 -20.27
N GLU A 391 2.82 -4.87 -19.86
CA GLU A 391 1.67 -5.64 -20.30
C GLU A 391 1.45 -5.50 -21.81
N ARG A 392 1.55 -4.27 -22.35
CA ARG A 392 1.35 -3.98 -23.78
C ARG A 392 2.48 -4.51 -24.66
N HIS A 393 3.73 -4.26 -24.28
CA HIS A 393 4.86 -4.53 -25.15
C HIS A 393 5.50 -5.89 -24.91
N CYS A 394 5.70 -6.26 -23.64
CA CYS A 394 6.28 -7.55 -23.31
C CYS A 394 5.21 -8.64 -23.29
N GLY A 395 4.06 -8.38 -22.66
CA GLY A 395 2.92 -9.30 -22.58
C GLY A 395 2.00 -9.30 -23.81
N LYS A 396 2.20 -8.36 -24.75
CA LYS A 396 1.43 -8.22 -26.00
C LYS A 396 -0.08 -7.99 -25.80
N ILE A 397 -0.51 -7.45 -24.65
CA ILE A 397 -1.92 -7.12 -24.44
C ILE A 397 -2.34 -5.99 -25.41
N PRO A 398 -3.39 -6.17 -26.21
CA PRO A 398 -3.83 -5.11 -27.12
C PRO A 398 -4.35 -3.89 -26.33
N ALA A 399 -3.88 -2.71 -26.70
CA ALA A 399 -4.38 -1.44 -26.16
C ALA A 399 -4.62 -0.42 -27.29
N PRO A 400 -5.71 -0.57 -28.07
CA PRO A 400 -5.98 0.36 -29.16
C PRO A 400 -6.20 1.79 -28.65
N ALA A 401 -5.34 2.72 -29.07
CA ALA A 401 -5.40 4.12 -28.63
C ALA A 401 -6.69 4.85 -29.03
N SER A 402 -7.53 4.25 -29.88
CA SER A 402 -8.83 4.80 -30.26
C SER A 402 -9.89 4.72 -29.17
N TYR A 403 -9.77 3.79 -28.22
CA TYR A 403 -10.75 3.60 -27.14
C TYR A 403 -10.17 3.05 -25.84
N VAL A 404 -8.89 2.66 -25.77
CA VAL A 404 -8.24 2.29 -24.50
C VAL A 404 -7.48 3.51 -24.00
N PRO A 405 -7.89 4.15 -22.89
CA PRO A 405 -7.22 5.34 -22.39
C PRO A 405 -5.79 5.03 -21.93
N ALA A 406 -4.85 5.90 -22.26
CA ALA A 406 -3.49 5.88 -21.76
C ALA A 406 -3.52 6.15 -20.25
N ALA A 407 -2.60 5.55 -19.51
CA ALA A 407 -2.51 5.76 -18.07
C ALA A 407 -2.34 7.25 -17.76
N LEU A 408 -3.04 7.73 -16.75
CA LEU A 408 -3.00 9.09 -16.20
C LEU A 408 -3.50 10.15 -17.19
N SER A 409 -4.17 9.73 -18.26
CA SER A 409 -4.79 10.64 -19.22
C SER A 409 -6.12 11.23 -18.71
N GLU A 410 -6.70 10.60 -17.68
CA GLU A 410 -8.05 10.85 -17.15
C GLU A 410 -9.16 10.67 -18.21
N LEU A 411 -8.84 10.01 -19.33
CA LEU A 411 -9.78 9.70 -20.41
C LEU A 411 -10.56 8.42 -20.11
N THR A 412 -11.70 8.27 -20.78
CA THR A 412 -12.54 7.06 -20.70
C THR A 412 -12.47 6.27 -22.01
N ASP A 413 -13.13 5.12 -22.07
CA ASP A 413 -13.30 4.34 -23.30
C ASP A 413 -14.19 5.02 -24.36
N HIS A 414 -14.88 6.09 -23.98
CA HIS A 414 -15.60 6.98 -24.88
C HIS A 414 -14.81 8.28 -25.09
N MET A 415 -14.23 8.44 -26.28
CA MET A 415 -13.38 9.60 -26.62
C MET A 415 -13.86 10.30 -27.89
N THR A 416 -13.90 11.63 -27.86
CA THR A 416 -13.97 12.51 -29.04
C THR A 416 -12.71 12.38 -29.89
N PHE A 417 -12.72 12.95 -31.11
CA PHE A 417 -11.53 12.94 -31.97
C PHE A 417 -10.32 13.62 -31.30
N GLY A 418 -10.51 14.79 -30.69
CA GLY A 418 -9.43 15.50 -29.99
C GLY A 418 -8.86 14.71 -28.81
N GLU A 419 -9.73 14.03 -28.04
CA GLU A 419 -9.30 13.15 -26.96
C GLU A 419 -8.54 11.94 -27.47
N ARG A 420 -8.94 11.34 -28.61
CA ARG A 420 -8.16 10.26 -29.24
C ARG A 420 -6.78 10.74 -29.72
N VAL A 421 -6.68 11.97 -30.22
CA VAL A 421 -5.38 12.57 -30.57
C VAL A 421 -4.52 12.72 -29.32
N LYS A 422 -5.06 13.29 -28.23
CA LYS A 422 -4.38 13.38 -26.93
C LYS A 422 -3.94 12.00 -26.43
N ASN A 423 -4.83 11.02 -26.52
CA ASN A 423 -4.58 9.66 -26.08
C ASN A 423 -3.44 9.00 -26.85
N THR A 424 -3.46 9.13 -28.18
CA THR A 424 -2.42 8.60 -29.07
C THR A 424 -1.06 9.23 -28.79
N ILE A 425 -1.00 10.54 -28.62
CA ILE A 425 0.25 11.25 -28.25
C ILE A 425 0.74 10.78 -26.87
N SER A 426 -0.17 10.58 -25.92
CA SER A 426 0.17 10.11 -24.57
C SER A 426 0.82 8.73 -24.61
N TYR A 427 0.28 7.78 -25.39
CA TYR A 427 0.91 6.48 -25.60
C TYR A 427 2.31 6.60 -26.19
N LEU A 428 2.48 7.36 -27.28
CA LEU A 428 3.79 7.52 -27.94
C LEU A 428 4.84 8.09 -26.99
N LEU A 429 4.44 9.08 -26.17
CA LEU A 429 5.33 9.67 -25.17
C LEU A 429 5.68 8.68 -24.07
N GLN A 430 4.70 7.98 -23.52
CA GLN A 430 4.90 6.98 -22.47
C GLN A 430 5.80 5.84 -22.96
N ASP A 431 5.54 5.33 -24.16
CA ASP A 431 6.33 4.27 -24.80
C ASP A 431 7.79 4.71 -24.95
N TYR A 432 8.02 5.87 -25.58
CA TYR A 432 9.37 6.41 -25.72
C TYR A 432 10.11 6.51 -24.38
N ILE A 433 9.44 7.02 -23.34
CA ILE A 433 10.04 7.23 -22.03
C ILE A 433 10.36 5.90 -21.37
N PHE A 434 9.38 5.02 -21.20
CA PHE A 434 9.58 3.78 -20.45
C PHE A 434 10.46 2.77 -21.20
N GLU A 435 10.37 2.70 -22.52
CA GLU A 435 11.25 1.85 -23.34
C GLU A 435 12.71 2.31 -23.32
N SER A 436 12.96 3.62 -23.18
CA SER A 436 14.33 4.14 -23.12
C SER A 436 15.14 3.56 -21.95
N TYR A 437 14.48 3.13 -20.87
CA TYR A 437 15.13 2.50 -19.72
C TYR A 437 15.33 0.98 -19.87
N TRP A 438 14.77 0.33 -20.90
CA TRP A 438 14.96 -1.11 -21.09
C TRP A 438 16.33 -1.48 -21.65
N GLY A 439 17.09 -0.51 -22.19
CA GLY A 439 18.43 -0.76 -22.73
C GLY A 439 19.39 -1.37 -21.71
N GLU A 440 19.38 -0.88 -20.47
CA GLU A 440 20.22 -1.41 -19.39
C GLU A 440 19.81 -2.85 -19.03
N TRP A 441 18.50 -3.12 -18.95
CA TRP A 441 17.97 -4.46 -18.72
C TRP A 441 18.30 -5.42 -19.87
N ASN A 442 18.18 -4.99 -21.14
CA ASN A 442 18.55 -5.81 -22.29
C ASN A 442 20.02 -6.23 -22.23
N SER A 443 20.91 -5.30 -21.84
CA SER A 443 22.33 -5.58 -21.63
C SER A 443 22.54 -6.60 -20.51
N TYR A 444 21.85 -6.41 -19.38
CA TYR A 444 21.92 -7.33 -18.24
C TYR A 444 21.42 -8.74 -18.58
N TYR A 445 20.26 -8.86 -19.22
CA TYR A 445 19.67 -10.15 -19.64
C TYR A 445 20.59 -10.87 -20.62
N SER A 446 21.15 -10.14 -21.60
CA SER A 446 22.09 -10.70 -22.56
C SER A 446 23.35 -11.24 -21.87
N LYS A 447 23.86 -10.53 -20.87
CA LYS A 447 25.01 -10.95 -20.06
C LYS A 447 24.71 -12.22 -19.25
N VAL A 448 23.57 -12.28 -18.56
CA VAL A 448 23.17 -13.42 -17.72
C VAL A 448 22.92 -14.68 -18.55
N LEU A 449 22.34 -14.54 -19.73
CA LEU A 449 21.96 -15.65 -20.60
C LEU A 449 23.05 -16.01 -21.63
N GLY A 450 24.08 -15.17 -21.80
CA GLY A 450 25.20 -15.43 -22.71
C GLY A 450 24.86 -15.33 -24.20
N ARG A 451 23.72 -14.71 -24.55
CA ARG A 451 23.27 -14.48 -25.93
C ARG A 451 22.50 -13.16 -26.01
N PRO A 452 22.41 -12.50 -27.17
CA PRO A 452 21.55 -11.33 -27.33
C PRO A 452 20.11 -11.68 -26.90
N THR A 453 19.59 -10.98 -25.89
CA THR A 453 18.26 -11.20 -25.32
C THR A 453 17.74 -9.90 -24.74
N THR A 454 16.48 -9.58 -25.02
CA THR A 454 15.81 -8.39 -24.47
C THR A 454 14.99 -8.74 -23.23
N LEU A 455 14.73 -7.74 -22.38
CA LEU A 455 13.83 -7.83 -21.23
C LEU A 455 12.47 -8.38 -21.66
N CYS A 456 11.84 -7.76 -22.67
CA CYS A 456 10.52 -8.19 -23.13
C CYS A 456 10.52 -9.58 -23.77
N GLU A 457 11.62 -10.06 -24.37
CA GLU A 457 11.69 -11.44 -24.87
C GLU A 457 11.48 -12.44 -23.73
N VAL A 458 12.05 -12.18 -22.56
CA VAL A 458 11.95 -13.09 -21.42
C VAL A 458 10.64 -12.88 -20.67
N MET A 459 10.27 -11.65 -20.33
CA MET A 459 9.00 -11.38 -19.63
C MET A 459 7.79 -11.88 -20.44
N GLY A 460 7.84 -11.77 -21.78
CA GLY A 460 6.81 -12.29 -22.68
C GLY A 460 6.68 -13.83 -22.68
N LYS A 461 7.61 -14.56 -22.05
CA LYS A 461 7.53 -16.03 -21.90
C LYS A 461 6.72 -16.48 -20.69
N ALA A 462 6.19 -15.55 -19.88
CA ALA A 462 5.31 -15.88 -18.77
C ALA A 462 4.15 -16.77 -19.22
N GLU A 463 3.86 -17.81 -18.44
CA GLU A 463 2.82 -18.77 -18.79
C GLU A 463 1.43 -18.18 -18.57
N ILE A 464 1.24 -17.49 -17.45
CA ILE A 464 0.00 -16.78 -17.08
C ILE A 464 0.36 -15.43 -16.45
N TRP A 465 -0.45 -14.41 -16.71
CA TRP A 465 -0.45 -13.11 -16.04
C TRP A 465 -1.71 -13.00 -15.17
N LEU A 466 -1.56 -13.19 -13.86
CA LEU A 466 -2.61 -12.94 -12.88
C LEU A 466 -2.73 -11.43 -12.63
N ILE A 467 -3.70 -10.80 -13.28
CA ILE A 467 -3.94 -9.37 -13.15
C ILE A 467 -4.84 -9.13 -11.93
N ARG A 468 -4.35 -8.37 -10.94
CA ARG A 468 -5.05 -8.07 -9.67
C ARG A 468 -6.16 -7.02 -9.82
N THR A 469 -6.93 -7.13 -10.90
CA THR A 469 -8.08 -6.28 -11.25
C THR A 469 -9.19 -7.15 -11.88
N TYR A 470 -10.37 -6.60 -12.16
CA TYR A 470 -11.55 -7.30 -12.67
C TYR A 470 -12.46 -6.39 -13.51
N TRP A 471 -13.37 -6.98 -14.29
CA TRP A 471 -14.12 -6.30 -15.37
C TRP A 471 -15.21 -5.34 -14.85
N ASP A 472 -15.65 -5.55 -13.62
CA ASP A 472 -16.48 -4.61 -12.88
C ASP A 472 -15.79 -3.24 -12.75
N PHE A 473 -14.47 -3.21 -12.66
CA PHE A 473 -13.66 -1.99 -12.48
C PHE A 473 -12.95 -1.49 -13.75
N GLU A 474 -12.40 -2.37 -14.59
CA GLU A 474 -11.66 -1.95 -15.80
C GLU A 474 -12.61 -1.49 -16.94
N PHE A 475 -12.07 -0.75 -17.91
CA PHE A 475 -12.75 -0.51 -19.19
C PHE A 475 -12.66 -1.76 -20.10
N PRO A 476 -13.72 -2.11 -20.85
CA PRO A 476 -13.68 -3.22 -21.78
C PRO A 476 -12.56 -3.05 -22.82
N ARG A 477 -11.66 -4.03 -22.89
CA ARG A 477 -10.59 -4.10 -23.89
C ARG A 477 -10.27 -5.54 -24.26
N PRO A 478 -9.69 -5.79 -25.44
CA PRO A 478 -9.21 -7.13 -25.79
C PRO A 478 -8.13 -7.57 -24.80
N TYR A 479 -8.20 -8.82 -24.37
CA TYR A 479 -7.16 -9.45 -23.56
C TYR A 479 -6.84 -10.82 -24.13
N LEU A 480 -5.68 -11.35 -23.75
CA LEU A 480 -5.18 -12.63 -24.23
C LEU A 480 -5.62 -13.76 -23.28
N PRO A 481 -5.80 -15.01 -23.76
CA PRO A 481 -6.21 -16.14 -22.92
C PRO A 481 -5.26 -16.46 -21.76
N ASN A 482 -4.01 -15.97 -21.79
CA ASN A 482 -3.05 -16.12 -20.70
C ASN A 482 -3.06 -14.93 -19.72
N PHE A 483 -3.99 -13.97 -19.84
CA PHE A 483 -4.20 -12.87 -18.91
C PHE A 483 -5.47 -13.10 -18.10
N GLU A 484 -5.30 -13.38 -16.80
CA GLU A 484 -6.35 -13.86 -15.92
C GLU A 484 -6.62 -12.84 -14.82
N PHE A 485 -7.84 -12.31 -14.82
CA PHE A 485 -8.26 -11.23 -13.94
C PHE A 485 -8.75 -11.81 -12.60
N VAL A 486 -8.06 -11.45 -11.51
CA VAL A 486 -8.24 -11.98 -10.15
C VAL A 486 -8.40 -10.87 -9.10
N GLY A 487 -9.03 -9.74 -9.47
CA GLY A 487 -9.31 -8.64 -8.54
C GLY A 487 -10.17 -9.04 -7.33
N GLY A 488 -9.87 -8.48 -6.15
CA GLY A 488 -10.62 -8.72 -4.92
C GLY A 488 -10.17 -9.93 -4.08
N LEU A 489 -8.92 -10.38 -4.20
CA LEU A 489 -8.36 -11.50 -3.42
C LEU A 489 -8.53 -11.33 -1.89
N HIS A 490 -8.50 -10.09 -1.40
CA HIS A 490 -8.57 -9.75 0.03
C HIS A 490 -9.99 -9.51 0.57
N CYS A 491 -11.03 -9.54 -0.27
CA CYS A 491 -12.41 -9.27 0.14
C CYS A 491 -13.00 -10.42 0.97
N LYS A 492 -13.67 -10.12 2.11
CA LYS A 492 -14.27 -11.11 3.02
C LYS A 492 -15.67 -10.68 3.50
N PRO A 493 -16.53 -11.60 4.00
CA PRO A 493 -17.82 -11.24 4.61
C PRO A 493 -17.66 -10.37 5.87
N ALA A 494 -18.57 -9.40 6.07
CA ALA A 494 -18.46 -8.35 7.09
C ALA A 494 -18.96 -8.74 8.51
N LYS A 495 -18.43 -8.06 9.53
CA LYS A 495 -18.87 -8.07 10.95
C LYS A 495 -19.56 -6.73 11.35
N PRO A 496 -20.43 -6.68 12.39
CA PRO A 496 -21.37 -5.55 12.61
C PRO A 496 -20.79 -4.32 13.38
N LEU A 497 -20.97 -3.06 12.89
CA LEU A 497 -20.41 -1.81 13.50
C LEU A 497 -21.08 -0.45 13.02
N PRO A 498 -20.77 0.76 13.59
CA PRO A 498 -21.64 1.98 13.62
C PRO A 498 -21.53 3.06 12.47
N LYS A 499 -22.05 4.32 12.66
CA LYS A 499 -22.69 5.22 11.63
C LYS A 499 -21.84 6.14 10.69
N VAL A 500 -20.83 6.93 11.13
CA VAL A 500 -19.90 7.68 10.23
C VAL A 500 -18.50 7.57 10.81
N LEU A 501 -17.60 6.97 10.05
CA LEU A 501 -16.33 6.46 10.55
C LEU A 501 -15.22 6.99 9.65
N TRP A 502 -14.32 7.79 10.21
CA TRP A 502 -13.22 8.37 9.47
C TRP A 502 -11.89 7.86 10.02
N ARG A 503 -11.15 7.11 9.19
CA ARG A 503 -9.75 6.79 9.47
C ARG A 503 -8.91 8.05 9.36
N TYR A 504 -8.49 8.62 10.49
CA TYR A 504 -7.74 9.87 10.51
C TYR A 504 -6.59 9.80 11.51
N LYS A 505 -5.37 9.87 10.97
CA LYS A 505 -4.14 9.99 11.76
C LYS A 505 -3.64 11.45 11.75
N GLY A 506 -4.23 12.33 12.57
CA GLY A 506 -3.67 13.63 12.96
C GLY A 506 -4.48 14.30 14.08
N LYS A 507 -4.12 15.50 14.53
CA LYS A 507 -4.87 16.25 15.56
C LYS A 507 -6.35 16.41 15.19
N LYS A 508 -7.28 15.97 16.07
CA LYS A 508 -8.74 16.05 15.82
C LYS A 508 -9.10 17.47 15.38
N PRO A 509 -9.71 17.62 14.19
CA PRO A 509 -10.06 18.95 13.68
C PRO A 509 -10.95 19.69 14.67
N ALA A 510 -10.64 20.95 14.97
CA ALA A 510 -11.45 21.78 15.87
C ALA A 510 -12.88 22.01 15.36
N THR A 511 -13.08 21.80 14.06
CA THR A 511 -14.34 21.89 13.33
C THR A 511 -15.05 20.52 13.17
N LEU A 512 -14.63 19.48 13.90
CA LEU A 512 -15.24 18.15 13.77
C LEU A 512 -16.69 18.14 14.28
N GLY A 513 -17.64 17.88 13.38
CA GLY A 513 -19.05 17.76 13.72
C GLY A 513 -19.35 16.59 14.65
N ALA A 514 -20.38 16.73 15.49
CA ALA A 514 -20.82 15.71 16.46
C ALA A 514 -21.25 14.38 15.82
N ASN A 515 -21.53 14.38 14.52
CA ASN A 515 -21.89 13.21 13.72
C ASN A 515 -20.69 12.44 13.15
N THR A 516 -19.45 12.87 13.40
CA THR A 516 -18.24 12.25 12.82
C THR A 516 -17.38 11.60 13.89
N ARG A 517 -17.06 10.31 13.72
CA ARG A 517 -16.22 9.56 14.67
C ARG A 517 -14.89 9.19 14.02
N LEU A 518 -13.79 9.60 14.65
CA LEU A 518 -12.44 9.35 14.18
C LEU A 518 -11.91 8.02 14.74
N TYR A 519 -11.16 7.30 13.93
CA TYR A 519 -10.44 6.08 14.30
C TYR A 519 -9.03 6.12 13.70
N ASP A 520 -8.03 5.59 14.40
CA ASP A 520 -6.67 5.50 13.86
C ASP A 520 -6.50 4.36 12.85
N TRP A 521 -7.34 3.32 12.99
CA TRP A 521 -7.46 2.19 12.07
C TRP A 521 -8.91 1.71 12.05
N ILE A 522 -9.39 1.28 10.88
CA ILE A 522 -10.75 0.77 10.71
C ILE A 522 -10.72 -0.57 9.96
N PRO A 523 -11.57 -1.55 10.32
CA PRO A 523 -11.77 -2.75 9.53
C PRO A 523 -12.55 -2.38 8.27
N GLN A 524 -11.88 -1.76 7.29
CA GLN A 524 -12.49 -1.09 6.14
C GLN A 524 -13.47 -1.99 5.39
N ASN A 525 -13.06 -3.21 5.05
CA ASN A 525 -13.90 -4.20 4.42
C ASN A 525 -15.20 -4.47 5.20
N ASP A 526 -15.11 -4.66 6.52
CA ASP A 526 -16.28 -4.96 7.36
C ASP A 526 -17.24 -3.76 7.43
N LEU A 527 -16.68 -2.54 7.49
CA LEU A 527 -17.48 -1.32 7.49
C LEU A 527 -18.18 -1.09 6.15
N LEU A 528 -17.49 -1.35 5.04
CA LEU A 528 -18.09 -1.24 3.71
C LEU A 528 -19.25 -2.25 3.55
N GLY A 529 -19.12 -3.46 4.11
CA GLY A 529 -20.19 -4.45 4.12
C GLY A 529 -21.31 -4.23 5.12
N HIS A 530 -21.22 -3.20 5.97
CA HIS A 530 -22.27 -2.91 6.92
C HIS A 530 -23.50 -2.28 6.23
N PRO A 531 -24.75 -2.73 6.50
CA PRO A 531 -25.95 -2.29 5.77
C PRO A 531 -26.28 -0.80 5.94
N LYS A 532 -25.67 -0.11 6.91
CA LYS A 532 -25.84 1.34 7.11
C LYS A 532 -24.82 2.19 6.33
N THR A 533 -23.84 1.58 5.68
CA THR A 533 -22.83 2.32 4.92
C THR A 533 -23.44 2.80 3.60
N LYS A 534 -23.47 4.13 3.45
CA LYS A 534 -24.11 4.79 2.30
C LYS A 534 -23.14 5.27 1.23
N ALA A 535 -21.94 5.68 1.63
CA ALA A 535 -20.91 6.19 0.73
C ALA A 535 -19.52 5.97 1.34
N PHE A 536 -18.50 5.89 0.49
CA PHE A 536 -17.11 5.76 0.89
C PHE A 536 -16.24 6.89 0.31
N ILE A 537 -15.68 7.73 1.18
CA ILE A 537 -14.69 8.73 0.77
C ILE A 537 -13.32 8.05 0.71
N THR A 538 -12.69 8.04 -0.46
CA THR A 538 -11.48 7.25 -0.69
C THR A 538 -10.45 8.01 -1.51
N HIS A 539 -9.18 7.79 -1.21
CA HIS A 539 -8.07 8.25 -2.04
C HIS A 539 -7.97 7.52 -3.39
N GLY A 540 -8.77 6.49 -3.66
CA GLY A 540 -8.75 5.78 -4.95
C GLY A 540 -7.74 4.64 -5.05
N GLY A 541 -7.16 4.20 -3.92
CA GLY A 541 -6.34 2.99 -3.89
C GLY A 541 -7.15 1.74 -4.28
N THR A 542 -6.57 0.90 -5.14
CA THR A 542 -7.22 -0.28 -5.74
C THR A 542 -7.93 -1.18 -4.71
N ASN A 543 -7.26 -1.54 -3.61
CA ASN A 543 -7.83 -2.47 -2.62
C ASN A 543 -9.12 -1.94 -2.00
N GLY A 544 -9.17 -0.64 -1.69
CA GLY A 544 -10.37 -0.02 -1.13
C GLY A 544 -11.50 0.12 -2.15
N ILE A 545 -11.16 0.31 -3.43
CA ILE A 545 -12.15 0.31 -4.51
C ILE A 545 -12.79 -1.07 -4.66
N TYR A 546 -12.00 -2.15 -4.66
CA TYR A 546 -12.58 -3.50 -4.74
C TYR A 546 -13.44 -3.85 -3.53
N GLU A 547 -13.05 -3.46 -2.32
CA GLU A 547 -13.91 -3.63 -1.14
C GLU A 547 -15.22 -2.85 -1.30
N ALA A 548 -15.17 -1.63 -1.85
CA ALA A 548 -16.36 -0.83 -2.07
C ALA A 548 -17.26 -1.40 -3.18
N ILE A 549 -16.69 -1.87 -4.29
CA ILE A 549 -17.44 -2.54 -5.36
C ILE A 549 -18.05 -3.83 -4.82
N TYR A 550 -17.27 -4.66 -4.12
CA TYR A 550 -17.74 -5.89 -3.51
C TYR A 550 -18.99 -5.63 -2.66
N HIS A 551 -18.95 -4.65 -1.75
CA HIS A 551 -20.11 -4.32 -0.90
C HIS A 551 -21.15 -3.39 -1.53
N GLY A 552 -20.99 -3.02 -2.81
CA GLY A 552 -21.91 -2.15 -3.55
C GLY A 552 -22.04 -0.74 -2.97
N VAL A 553 -20.95 -0.19 -2.44
CA VAL A 553 -20.90 1.13 -1.82
C VAL A 553 -20.37 2.16 -2.84
N PRO A 554 -21.15 3.22 -3.17
CA PRO A 554 -20.67 4.25 -4.06
C PRO A 554 -19.68 5.20 -3.36
N MET A 555 -18.89 5.93 -4.14
CA MET A 555 -17.67 6.57 -3.63
C MET A 555 -17.57 8.07 -3.89
N VAL A 556 -16.86 8.78 -3.02
CA VAL A 556 -16.30 10.11 -3.33
C VAL A 556 -14.78 9.94 -3.41
N GLY A 557 -14.22 10.10 -4.61
CA GLY A 557 -12.81 9.93 -4.89
C GLY A 557 -12.01 11.21 -4.66
N VAL A 558 -10.94 11.12 -3.88
CA VAL A 558 -10.01 12.21 -3.57
C VAL A 558 -8.57 11.77 -3.89
N PRO A 559 -8.23 11.60 -5.18
CA PRO A 559 -6.96 10.98 -5.59
C PRO A 559 -5.74 11.82 -5.18
N MET A 560 -4.67 11.15 -4.76
CA MET A 560 -3.44 11.81 -4.28
C MET A 560 -2.22 11.55 -5.16
N PHE A 561 -1.95 10.29 -5.55
CA PHE A 561 -0.74 9.93 -6.32
C PHE A 561 -0.87 8.59 -7.06
N ALA A 562 0.11 8.27 -7.91
CA ALA A 562 0.21 7.00 -8.65
C ALA A 562 -1.06 6.66 -9.44
N ASP A 563 -1.60 5.45 -9.30
CA ASP A 563 -2.76 4.91 -10.05
C ASP A 563 -4.11 5.49 -9.58
N GLN A 564 -4.13 6.22 -8.47
CA GLN A 564 -5.36 6.68 -7.83
C GLN A 564 -6.25 7.58 -8.71
N PRO A 565 -5.74 8.57 -9.46
CA PRO A 565 -6.58 9.41 -10.33
C PRO A 565 -7.28 8.59 -11.41
N ASP A 566 -6.56 7.69 -12.08
CA ASP A 566 -7.13 6.79 -13.08
C ASP A 566 -8.21 5.91 -12.46
N ASN A 567 -7.94 5.33 -11.30
CA ASN A 567 -8.90 4.45 -10.65
C ASN A 567 -10.23 5.16 -10.33
N ILE A 568 -10.17 6.42 -9.89
CA ILE A 568 -11.37 7.22 -9.64
C ILE A 568 -12.07 7.60 -10.95
N ALA A 569 -11.33 7.91 -12.02
CA ALA A 569 -11.91 8.18 -13.34
C ALA A 569 -12.72 6.98 -13.87
N HIS A 570 -12.26 5.74 -13.66
CA HIS A 570 -13.01 4.53 -13.99
C HIS A 570 -14.33 4.44 -13.21
N MET A 571 -14.28 4.66 -11.89
CA MET A 571 -15.48 4.61 -11.05
C MET A 571 -16.48 5.73 -11.38
N LYS A 572 -15.99 6.90 -11.78
CA LYS A 572 -16.80 8.02 -12.26
C LYS A 572 -17.49 7.68 -13.58
N ALA A 573 -16.75 7.11 -14.55
CA ALA A 573 -17.31 6.67 -15.83
C ALA A 573 -18.40 5.60 -15.66
N LYS A 574 -18.26 4.71 -14.66
CA LYS A 574 -19.27 3.71 -14.30
C LYS A 574 -20.45 4.28 -13.50
N GLY A 575 -20.46 5.59 -13.23
CA GLY A 575 -21.51 6.28 -12.49
C GLY A 575 -21.61 5.86 -11.03
N ALA A 576 -20.50 5.38 -10.44
CA ALA A 576 -20.44 4.89 -9.06
C ALA A 576 -19.55 5.77 -8.15
N ALA A 577 -18.93 6.82 -8.71
CA ALA A 577 -18.17 7.78 -7.92
C ALA A 577 -18.28 9.24 -8.43
N VAL A 578 -18.09 10.17 -7.51
CA VAL A 578 -17.80 11.60 -7.81
C VAL A 578 -16.35 11.88 -7.43
N GLU A 579 -15.61 12.55 -8.31
CA GLU A 579 -14.21 12.95 -8.06
C GLU A 579 -14.14 14.39 -7.56
N VAL A 580 -13.31 14.64 -6.55
CA VAL A 580 -12.93 15.97 -6.08
C VAL A 580 -11.41 16.11 -6.03
N ASN A 581 -10.90 17.27 -6.44
CA ASN A 581 -9.46 17.51 -6.54
C ASN A 581 -8.91 18.01 -5.19
N ILE A 582 -8.00 17.24 -4.58
CA ILE A 582 -7.41 17.54 -3.27
C ILE A 582 -6.77 18.94 -3.18
N ASN A 583 -6.25 19.48 -4.28
CA ASN A 583 -5.54 20.76 -4.30
C ASN A 583 -6.46 21.98 -4.42
N THR A 584 -7.66 21.80 -4.97
CA THR A 584 -8.57 22.92 -5.29
C THR A 584 -9.93 22.81 -4.61
N MET A 585 -10.29 21.64 -4.06
CA MET A 585 -11.61 21.41 -3.49
C MET A 585 -11.86 22.30 -2.27
N THR A 586 -13.07 22.80 -2.18
CA THR A 586 -13.61 23.48 -0.99
C THR A 586 -14.45 22.52 -0.14
N SER A 587 -14.85 22.96 1.05
CA SER A 587 -15.79 22.19 1.88
C SER A 587 -17.17 22.03 1.20
N GLU A 588 -17.56 23.00 0.36
CA GLU A 588 -18.83 22.95 -0.37
C GLU A 588 -18.78 21.88 -1.48
N ASP A 589 -17.67 21.79 -2.21
CA ASP A 589 -17.47 20.78 -3.25
C ASP A 589 -17.56 19.35 -2.67
N LEU A 590 -16.89 19.10 -1.55
CA LEU A 590 -16.93 17.80 -0.87
C LEU A 590 -18.33 17.47 -0.35
N LEU A 591 -19.04 18.45 0.23
CA LEU A 591 -20.40 18.27 0.72
C LEU A 591 -21.38 17.97 -0.42
N ASN A 592 -21.25 18.68 -1.54
CA ASN A 592 -22.07 18.46 -2.72
C ASN A 592 -21.81 17.08 -3.32
N ALA A 593 -20.54 16.68 -3.48
CA ALA A 593 -20.18 15.33 -3.93
C ALA A 593 -20.78 14.22 -3.05
N LEU A 594 -20.72 14.37 -1.72
CA LEU A 594 -21.34 13.44 -0.79
C LEU A 594 -22.86 13.40 -0.92
N ARG A 595 -23.52 14.56 -1.03
CA ARG A 595 -24.98 14.64 -1.22
C ARG A 595 -25.42 13.99 -2.51
N THR A 596 -24.69 14.23 -3.61
CA THR A 596 -24.92 13.59 -4.91
C THR A 596 -24.86 12.07 -4.76
N VAL A 597 -23.74 11.53 -4.25
CA VAL A 597 -23.53 10.08 -4.14
C VAL A 597 -24.54 9.39 -3.20
N ILE A 598 -25.00 10.09 -2.15
CA ILE A 598 -25.95 9.53 -1.16
C ILE A 598 -27.41 9.64 -1.61
N ASN A 599 -27.79 10.75 -2.27
CA ASN A 599 -29.20 11.07 -2.52
C ASN A 599 -29.65 10.75 -3.95
N GLU A 600 -28.75 10.75 -4.93
CA GLU A 600 -29.09 10.35 -6.30
C GLU A 600 -29.06 8.81 -6.40
N PRO A 601 -30.21 8.15 -6.63
CA PRO A 601 -30.29 6.68 -6.57
C PRO A 601 -29.37 5.98 -7.57
N SER A 602 -29.10 6.61 -8.71
CA SER A 602 -28.25 6.10 -9.78
C SER A 602 -26.87 5.64 -9.30
N TYR A 603 -26.24 6.36 -8.35
CA TYR A 603 -24.92 5.97 -7.83
C TYR A 603 -24.97 4.67 -7.03
N LYS A 604 -25.97 4.52 -6.15
CA LYS A 604 -26.14 3.30 -5.37
C LYS A 604 -26.58 2.14 -6.25
N GLU A 605 -27.44 2.38 -7.23
CA GLU A 605 -27.87 1.38 -8.22
C GLU A 605 -26.69 0.88 -9.06
N ASN A 606 -25.84 1.80 -9.55
CA ASN A 606 -24.63 1.47 -10.29
C ASN A 606 -23.64 0.69 -9.42
N ALA A 607 -23.35 1.14 -8.20
CA ALA A 607 -22.46 0.41 -7.28
C ALA A 607 -23.00 -0.99 -6.95
N THR A 608 -24.31 -1.13 -6.72
CA THR A 608 -24.96 -2.43 -6.47
C THR A 608 -24.96 -3.31 -7.72
N ARG A 609 -25.07 -2.72 -8.92
CA ARG A 609 -24.90 -3.45 -10.19
C ARG A 609 -23.48 -4.00 -10.32
N LEU A 610 -22.46 -3.19 -10.05
CA LEU A 610 -21.06 -3.63 -10.06
C LEU A 610 -20.81 -4.73 -9.02
N SER A 611 -21.33 -4.58 -7.80
CA SER A 611 -21.28 -5.61 -6.76
C SER A 611 -21.88 -6.94 -7.21
N ARG A 612 -23.06 -6.90 -7.87
CA ARG A 612 -23.68 -8.11 -8.42
C ARG A 612 -22.79 -8.75 -9.48
N ILE A 613 -22.23 -7.98 -10.40
CA ILE A 613 -21.28 -8.49 -11.42
C ILE A 613 -20.04 -9.10 -10.76
N GLN A 614 -19.51 -8.46 -9.71
CA GLN A 614 -18.33 -8.95 -8.99
C GLN A 614 -18.60 -10.25 -8.24
N HIS A 615 -19.81 -10.44 -7.71
CA HIS A 615 -20.21 -11.68 -7.05
C HIS A 615 -20.62 -12.79 -8.03
N ASP A 616 -21.16 -12.41 -9.18
CA ASP A 616 -21.64 -13.32 -10.22
C ASP A 616 -20.48 -13.81 -11.10
N GLN A 617 -19.58 -14.54 -10.46
CA GLN A 617 -18.45 -15.18 -11.10
C GLN A 617 -18.53 -16.69 -10.88
N PRO A 618 -18.27 -17.51 -11.92
CA PRO A 618 -18.34 -18.97 -11.79
C PRO A 618 -17.29 -19.54 -10.85
N VAL A 619 -16.16 -18.83 -10.68
CA VAL A 619 -15.03 -19.21 -9.82
C VAL A 619 -14.57 -17.96 -9.07
N LYS A 620 -14.38 -18.08 -7.75
CA LYS A 620 -13.89 -16.97 -6.92
C LYS A 620 -12.48 -16.55 -7.35
N PRO A 621 -12.08 -15.27 -7.15
CA PRO A 621 -10.77 -14.79 -7.57
C PRO A 621 -9.58 -15.60 -7.05
N LEU A 622 -9.60 -15.99 -5.77
CA LEU A 622 -8.53 -16.78 -5.16
C LEU A 622 -8.46 -18.20 -5.75
N ASP A 623 -9.61 -18.86 -5.88
CA ASP A 623 -9.71 -20.17 -6.53
C ASP A 623 -9.21 -20.15 -7.98
N ARG A 624 -9.52 -19.07 -8.72
CA ARG A 624 -9.06 -18.87 -10.11
C ARG A 624 -7.55 -18.69 -10.18
N ALA A 625 -6.98 -17.86 -9.30
CA ALA A 625 -5.53 -17.65 -9.23
C ALA A 625 -4.79 -18.98 -8.99
N VAL A 626 -5.24 -19.74 -8.00
CA VAL A 626 -4.64 -21.03 -7.64
C VAL A 626 -4.85 -22.07 -8.73
N PHE A 627 -6.04 -22.12 -9.35
CA PHE A 627 -6.32 -23.01 -10.48
C PHE A 627 -5.30 -22.84 -11.61
N TRP A 628 -5.00 -21.59 -12.02
CA TRP A 628 -4.07 -21.32 -13.11
C TRP A 628 -2.61 -21.61 -12.75
N ILE A 629 -2.23 -21.39 -11.49
CA ILE A 629 -0.91 -21.80 -10.98
C ILE A 629 -0.78 -23.32 -11.09
N GLU A 630 -1.76 -24.07 -10.59
CA GLU A 630 -1.74 -25.53 -10.68
C GLU A 630 -1.87 -26.04 -12.13
N PHE A 631 -2.59 -25.32 -12.99
CA PHE A 631 -2.68 -25.65 -14.42
C PHE A 631 -1.29 -25.62 -15.05
N VAL A 632 -0.52 -24.54 -14.81
CA VAL A 632 0.86 -24.41 -15.28
C VAL A 632 1.74 -25.55 -14.72
N MET A 633 1.57 -25.91 -13.45
CA MET A 633 2.30 -27.04 -12.84
C MET A 633 1.97 -28.38 -13.51
N ARG A 634 0.68 -28.68 -13.70
CA ARG A 634 0.19 -29.95 -14.28
C ARG A 634 0.61 -30.12 -15.73
N HIS A 635 0.63 -29.03 -16.50
CA HIS A 635 0.91 -29.07 -17.94
C HIS A 635 2.34 -28.65 -18.30
N LYS A 636 3.17 -28.34 -17.29
CA LYS A 636 4.56 -27.86 -17.46
C LYS A 636 4.65 -26.64 -18.38
N GLY A 637 3.72 -25.70 -18.17
CA GLY A 637 3.57 -24.47 -18.94
C GLY A 637 2.20 -24.32 -19.62
N ALA A 638 2.01 -23.18 -20.28
CA ALA A 638 0.77 -22.79 -20.98
C ALA A 638 1.05 -22.09 -22.32
N LYS A 639 2.12 -22.50 -23.03
CA LYS A 639 2.56 -21.93 -24.32
C LYS A 639 1.44 -21.76 -25.36
N HIS A 640 0.48 -22.69 -25.41
CA HIS A 640 -0.63 -22.67 -26.35
C HIS A 640 -1.64 -21.53 -26.11
N LEU A 641 -1.57 -20.85 -24.96
CA LEU A 641 -2.39 -19.68 -24.65
C LEU A 641 -1.73 -18.36 -25.07
N ARG A 642 -0.46 -18.40 -25.50
CA ARG A 642 0.28 -17.20 -25.93
C ARG A 642 -0.04 -16.87 -27.39
N PRO A 643 -0.17 -15.59 -27.75
CA PRO A 643 -0.42 -15.20 -29.12
C PRO A 643 0.82 -15.37 -30.00
N ALA A 644 0.61 -15.61 -31.30
CA ALA A 644 1.69 -15.61 -32.29
C ALA A 644 2.43 -14.26 -32.40
N ALA A 645 1.86 -13.17 -31.86
CA ALA A 645 2.45 -11.84 -31.82
C ALA A 645 3.84 -11.79 -31.15
N HIS A 646 4.20 -12.78 -30.33
CA HIS A 646 5.55 -12.87 -29.76
C HIS A 646 6.62 -13.29 -30.78
N ASP A 647 6.23 -13.95 -31.87
CA ASP A 647 7.14 -14.51 -32.88
C ASP A 647 7.20 -13.68 -34.18
N LEU A 648 6.38 -12.63 -34.29
CA LEU A 648 6.32 -11.75 -35.46
C LEU A 648 7.34 -10.61 -35.37
N THR A 649 7.91 -10.23 -36.51
CA THR A 649 8.68 -8.97 -36.60
C THR A 649 7.75 -7.76 -36.49
N TRP A 650 8.30 -6.58 -36.17
CA TRP A 650 7.49 -5.37 -36.01
C TRP A 650 6.69 -5.00 -37.27
N PHE A 651 7.22 -5.27 -38.47
CA PHE A 651 6.54 -4.97 -39.74
C PHE A 651 5.49 -6.02 -40.10
N GLN A 652 5.69 -7.29 -39.74
CA GLN A 652 4.68 -8.34 -39.88
C GLN A 652 3.52 -8.12 -38.90
N TYR A 653 3.81 -7.74 -37.66
CA TYR A 653 2.79 -7.45 -36.65
C TYR A 653 1.83 -6.32 -37.07
N HIS A 654 2.36 -5.28 -37.74
CA HIS A 654 1.57 -4.17 -38.28
C HIS A 654 1.13 -4.38 -39.75
N SER A 655 1.38 -5.55 -40.33
CA SER A 655 1.05 -5.90 -41.72
C SER A 655 1.61 -4.93 -42.78
N PHE A 656 2.75 -4.28 -42.52
CA PHE A 656 3.35 -3.34 -43.47
C PHE A 656 3.84 -4.02 -44.75
N ASP A 657 4.22 -5.29 -44.67
CA ASP A 657 4.54 -6.16 -45.80
C ASP A 657 3.31 -6.36 -46.72
N VAL A 658 2.14 -6.66 -46.14
CA VAL A 658 0.88 -6.80 -46.85
C VAL A 658 0.42 -5.48 -47.46
N ILE A 659 0.47 -4.38 -46.69
CA ILE A 659 0.10 -3.04 -47.18
C ILE A 659 1.01 -2.64 -48.35
N GLY A 660 2.32 -2.86 -48.22
CA GLY A 660 3.29 -2.61 -49.28
C GLY A 660 2.97 -3.39 -50.55
N PHE A 661 2.66 -4.68 -50.43
CA PHE A 661 2.24 -5.52 -51.57
C PHE A 661 0.97 -5.01 -52.25
N LEU A 662 -0.05 -4.62 -51.48
CA LEU A 662 -1.30 -4.09 -52.02
C LEU A 662 -1.09 -2.76 -52.75
N LEU A 663 -0.25 -1.86 -52.22
CA LEU A 663 0.10 -0.59 -52.89
C LEU A 663 0.79 -0.83 -54.23
N VAL A 664 1.68 -1.82 -54.32
CA VAL A 664 2.32 -2.22 -55.59
C VAL A 664 1.29 -2.73 -56.59
N CYS A 665 0.32 -3.54 -56.14
CA CYS A 665 -0.77 -4.02 -57.01
C CYS A 665 -1.61 -2.87 -57.57
N VAL A 666 -2.01 -1.91 -56.72
CA VAL A 666 -2.79 -0.73 -57.12
C VAL A 666 -1.99 0.15 -58.09
N ALA A 667 -0.72 0.42 -57.79
CA ALA A 667 0.15 1.20 -58.68
C ALA A 667 0.31 0.52 -60.06
N THR A 668 0.45 -0.81 -60.08
CA THR A 668 0.54 -1.60 -61.32
C THR A 668 -0.76 -1.52 -62.12
N ALA A 669 -1.92 -1.66 -61.46
CA ALA A 669 -3.23 -1.53 -62.11
C ALA A 669 -3.45 -0.13 -62.70
N ILE A 670 -3.15 0.94 -61.95
CA ILE A 670 -3.22 2.32 -62.43
C ILE A 670 -2.28 2.53 -63.62
N PHE A 671 -1.06 2.01 -63.56
CA PHE A 671 -0.10 2.09 -64.65
C PHE A 671 -0.62 1.41 -65.92
N LEU A 672 -1.15 0.18 -65.80
CA LEU A 672 -1.73 -0.56 -66.91
C LEU A 672 -2.94 0.16 -67.51
N VAL A 673 -3.88 0.63 -66.69
CA VAL A 673 -5.06 1.41 -67.14
C VAL A 673 -4.61 2.68 -67.85
N THR A 674 -3.65 3.42 -67.29
CA THR A 674 -3.13 4.66 -67.90
C THR A 674 -2.48 4.36 -69.25
N LYS A 675 -1.69 3.29 -69.37
CA LYS A 675 -1.09 2.85 -70.65
C LYS A 675 -2.15 2.42 -71.65
N CYS A 676 -3.17 1.67 -71.24
CA CYS A 676 -4.29 1.27 -72.10
C CYS A 676 -5.10 2.47 -72.58
N CYS A 677 -5.39 3.44 -71.70
CA CYS A 677 -6.07 4.68 -72.04
C CYS A 677 -5.24 5.54 -73.01
N LEU A 678 -3.95 5.76 -72.73
CA LEU A 678 -3.05 6.49 -73.63
C LEU A 678 -2.92 5.81 -74.99
N PHE A 679 -2.81 4.48 -75.03
CA PHE A 679 -2.79 3.70 -76.26
C PHE A 679 -4.11 3.87 -77.05
N SER A 680 -5.26 3.82 -76.36
CA SER A 680 -6.59 3.99 -76.97
C SER A 680 -6.80 5.41 -77.50
N CYS A 681 -6.38 6.44 -76.74
CA CYS A 681 -6.39 7.85 -77.18
C CYS A 681 -5.47 8.09 -78.37
N GLN A 682 -4.27 7.49 -78.40
CA GLN A 682 -3.37 7.56 -79.55
C GLN A 682 -3.95 6.86 -80.79
N LYS A 683 -4.67 5.76 -80.61
CA LYS A 683 -5.36 5.04 -81.71
C LYS A 683 -6.52 5.87 -82.26
N LEU A 684 -7.35 6.45 -81.40
CA LEU A 684 -8.48 7.32 -81.78
C LEU A 684 -8.02 8.62 -82.47
N GLY A 685 -6.94 9.25 -81.97
CA GLY A 685 -6.33 10.43 -82.59
C GLY A 685 -5.71 10.17 -83.97
N LYS A 686 -5.23 8.94 -84.24
CA LYS A 686 -4.77 8.50 -85.57
C LYS A 686 -5.93 8.26 -86.54
N THR A 687 -7.07 7.73 -86.09
CA THR A 687 -8.29 7.59 -86.94
C THR A 687 -8.92 8.93 -87.30
N GLY A 688 -8.89 9.94 -86.42
CA GLY A 688 -9.38 11.29 -86.72
C GLY A 688 -8.57 12.04 -87.79
N LYS A 689 -7.25 11.79 -87.89
CA LYS A 689 -6.41 12.35 -88.96
C LYS A 689 -6.62 11.66 -90.33
N LYS A 690 -7.10 10.42 -90.36
CA LYS A 690 -7.38 9.69 -91.61
C LYS A 690 -8.67 10.15 -92.31
N LYS A 691 -9.64 10.71 -91.57
CA LYS A 691 -10.91 11.25 -92.13
C LYS A 691 -10.83 12.68 -92.69
N LYS A 692 -9.66 13.35 -92.62
CA LYS A 692 -9.46 14.73 -93.11
C LYS A 692 -8.64 14.82 -94.41
N ARG A 693 -8.43 13.68 -95.09
CA ARG A 693 -7.86 13.57 -96.43
C ARG A 693 -8.76 12.64 -97.25
N GLU A 694 -9.88 13.18 -97.69
CA GLU A 694 -10.64 12.80 -98.88
C GLU A 694 -11.40 14.04 -99.36
#